data_AF-A0A8T4PJC6-F1
#
_entry.id   AF-A0A8T4PJC6-F1
#
_cell.length_a   1.000
_cell.length_b   1.000
_cell.length_c   1.000
_cell.angle_alpha   90.00
_cell.angle_beta   90.00
_cell.angle_gamma   90.00
#
_symmetry.space_group_name_H-M   'P 1'
#
loop_
_entity.id
_entity.type
_entity.pdbx_description
1 polymer ?
#
loop_
_entity_poly.entity_id
_entity_poly.type
_entity_poly.pdbx_seq_one_letter_code
_entity_poly.pdbx_strand_id
1 'polypeptide(L)'
;MEVKNHKIRYFTKKLFSGKSAQLGSAGVASRSVSSSIDLSSVKLLGKVFSFLAIMLWIIDIWDLPYLGGVYSGFNFNPQDFWSNWLSKFTFGNVWFDLFLVVAVSIIAVKYLRERSFNPMGIFASSLFALAMVFFISNPSWAYSPKAVLHFLFIILFGFFFIRQAMDMDTALICIAALLFFDFFIFSTAFKFIPFIRYISLLGGVIILWTFAQSPSGFTALAFVALMVLITTFTIADGLPQSSIYFEEAKAQKAPLNELWKKINTGVGKYIKGVTSSIEAQLEYASGGYYRGKVEKNQAEPLGVYLQNVKAAEPRFYVDEPVIVWGNVKARTLDDGVNIKIGCYRKKDEVPKPADSVNPQKPFTIFTLEEQGFECRFANPHGTQFSKLETGSNTITVGAEFNFGTMSFLKAYFIDRERLRAMTRENLDPFDEFGIKDKKPTAVYTNGPVAIGMETTSPLIGVSNAYITSPRVGITLENRPDWQGKIKKLKELVIFMPKGIKMTPETDCNREFKEYTLNRCSWGEGSCCTDDADKGSCEAFVKKPCLEVCDGYKEKESGATSYESCKNECEANYKKCVSECTFLFKDQDNEYAGYALNMNKISIKNEFKDIDRFRSFSCRFNPIPDEVLGNTPITTKEFRVKARYDYLVEKDVSVNVETPKGPKSEPTGQVYAGGTEIEKKIIQTANEAGFQDPFLALAVANWETRGKFNHCYDGSLTCNKKEQVVCNSFGSCGVMQINIKVHPETGYNCGSSETIFDVNCNIKSGIKILQNNYNQYAGNYASYEINVKAHCLDPAYQQKYLNYKDWDMAIRAYNGLGCAAGADLNYVEEVNRIWKSYKESKVSDTSVAPPTNFKADFDGYSVRVSWELSPDDGQMNNDVKLYRIFRNNINIKEESPKTTSYTDSSISGGDTYEYYAQAEDNAGNKANSNKFQVFTGLFQE
;
A
#
# COMPACT_ATOMS: atom_id res chain seq x y z
N MET A 1 32.68 24.46 -26.50
CA MET A 1 31.40 23.95 -27.03
C MET A 1 30.99 22.81 -26.08
N GLU A 2 30.17 23.02 -25.04
CA GLU A 2 28.93 23.85 -25.00
C GLU A 2 27.97 23.34 -26.10
N VAL A 3 26.68 23.01 -25.92
CA VAL A 3 25.60 23.31 -24.94
C VAL A 3 24.69 22.04 -24.93
N LYS A 4 24.11 21.47 -23.86
CA LYS A 4 23.15 22.00 -22.85
C LYS A 4 22.91 20.94 -21.74
N ASN A 5 22.64 21.33 -20.49
CA ASN A 5 21.72 20.62 -19.59
C ASN A 5 21.16 21.60 -18.55
N HIS A 6 19.83 21.74 -18.43
CA HIS A 6 19.20 22.93 -17.83
C HIS A 6 18.05 22.55 -16.89
N LYS A 7 17.85 23.33 -15.82
CA LYS A 7 16.75 23.29 -14.82
C LYS A 7 16.86 22.37 -13.57
N ILE A 8 17.89 22.56 -12.73
CA ILE A 8 17.70 22.58 -11.25
C ILE A 8 18.60 23.68 -10.61
N ARG A 9 18.26 24.95 -10.84
CA ARG A 9 18.84 26.12 -10.12
C ARG A 9 17.84 27.27 -10.03
N TYR A 10 16.76 27.08 -9.26
CA TYR A 10 15.83 28.15 -8.90
C TYR A 10 15.15 27.84 -7.55
N PHE A 11 15.90 27.94 -6.44
CA PHE A 11 15.28 28.05 -5.10
C PHE A 11 16.17 28.71 -4.03
N THR A 12 17.51 28.67 -4.16
CA THR A 12 18.44 29.20 -3.15
C THR A 12 18.70 30.71 -3.19
N LYS A 13 17.97 31.50 -3.99
CA LYS A 13 18.23 32.94 -4.20
C LYS A 13 17.10 33.90 -3.80
N LYS A 14 16.16 33.46 -2.94
CA LYS A 14 15.06 34.30 -2.42
C LYS A 14 14.87 34.23 -0.89
N LEU A 15 15.94 33.92 -0.16
CA LEU A 15 15.97 33.88 1.32
C LEU A 15 16.90 34.92 1.96
N PHE A 16 17.62 35.72 1.14
CA PHE A 16 18.54 36.76 1.60
C PHE A 16 18.44 38.02 0.71
N SER A 17 17.26 38.65 0.67
CA SER A 17 17.07 39.92 -0.06
C SER A 17 16.09 40.85 0.66
N GLY A 18 16.64 41.91 1.28
CA GLY A 18 15.89 42.99 1.94
C GLY A 18 15.70 42.78 3.46
N LYS A 19 16.05 43.72 4.34
CA LYS A 19 16.73 45.02 4.18
C LYS A 19 17.66 45.25 5.38
N SER A 20 18.91 45.63 5.15
CA SER A 20 19.64 46.48 6.10
C SER A 20 19.96 47.79 5.38
N ALA A 21 19.67 48.91 6.05
CA ALA A 21 19.97 50.24 5.57
C ALA A 21 20.52 51.06 6.74
N GLN A 22 21.38 52.02 6.41
CA GLN A 22 22.06 52.94 7.33
C GLN A 22 23.16 52.33 8.22
N LEU A 23 24.36 52.27 7.64
CA LEU A 23 25.58 52.65 8.37
C LEU A 23 26.32 53.67 7.52
N GLY A 24 26.69 54.79 8.14
CA GLY A 24 27.28 55.95 7.48
C GLY A 24 28.74 55.74 7.06
N SER A 25 29.20 56.59 6.15
CA SER A 25 30.50 56.54 5.48
C SER A 25 31.69 56.98 6.34
N ALA A 26 32.74 56.15 6.39
CA ALA A 26 34.18 56.50 6.35
C ALA A 26 34.98 55.17 6.37
N GLY A 27 36.12 55.00 5.70
CA GLY A 27 36.87 55.82 4.75
C GLY A 27 37.97 54.94 4.12
N VAL A 28 38.55 55.34 2.99
CA VAL A 28 39.51 54.51 2.23
C VAL A 28 40.88 54.43 2.93
N ALA A 29 41.44 53.22 3.05
CA ALA A 29 42.88 53.03 3.25
C ALA A 29 43.35 51.69 2.64
N SER A 30 44.08 51.77 1.52
CA SER A 30 44.82 50.64 0.96
C SER A 30 46.09 50.36 1.78
N ARG A 31 46.29 49.12 2.23
CA ARG A 31 47.62 48.65 2.65
C ARG A 31 47.81 47.17 2.32
N SER A 32 48.75 46.89 1.43
CA SER A 32 49.36 45.58 1.29
C SER A 32 50.15 45.26 2.55
N VAL A 33 49.75 44.24 3.31
CA VAL A 33 50.51 43.72 4.44
C VAL A 33 50.59 42.21 4.30
N SER A 34 51.83 41.71 4.28
CA SER A 34 52.17 40.30 4.50
C SER A 34 51.36 39.74 5.67
N SER A 35 50.47 38.78 5.42
CA SER A 35 49.71 38.11 6.48
C SER A 35 50.59 37.11 7.24
N SER A 36 51.53 37.63 8.02
CA SER A 36 52.11 36.89 9.14
C SER A 36 50.96 36.46 10.05
N ILE A 37 50.78 35.16 10.22
CA ILE A 37 49.74 34.61 11.08
C ILE A 37 50.04 35.03 12.51
N ASP A 38 49.22 35.93 13.07
CA ASP A 38 49.38 36.38 14.44
C ASP A 38 48.86 35.31 15.43
N LEU A 39 49.79 34.45 15.87
CA LEU A 39 49.56 33.42 16.87
C LEU A 39 49.30 33.97 18.29
N SER A 40 49.33 35.29 18.51
CA SER A 40 48.86 35.90 19.77
C SER A 40 47.36 36.25 19.76
N SER A 41 46.68 36.08 18.62
CA SER A 41 45.26 36.41 18.49
C SER A 41 44.36 35.33 19.08
N VAL A 42 43.81 35.57 20.27
CA VAL A 42 42.78 34.73 20.91
C VAL A 42 41.61 34.40 19.97
N LYS A 43 41.19 35.36 19.12
CA LYS A 43 40.12 35.15 18.12
C LYS A 43 40.52 34.24 16.96
N LEU A 44 41.80 34.15 16.62
CA LEU A 44 42.30 33.20 15.64
C LEU A 44 42.42 31.80 16.26
N LEU A 45 43.06 31.71 17.42
CA LEU A 45 43.25 30.46 18.14
C LEU A 45 41.91 29.81 18.54
N GLY A 46 40.90 30.59 18.95
CA GLY A 46 39.57 30.08 19.25
C GLY A 46 38.91 29.39 18.05
N LYS A 47 39.13 29.89 16.82
CA LYS A 47 38.66 29.22 15.59
C LYS A 47 39.44 27.94 15.32
N VAL A 48 40.77 27.98 15.46
CA VAL A 48 41.65 26.82 15.25
C VAL A 48 41.29 25.70 16.23
N PHE A 49 41.19 25.98 17.53
CA PHE A 49 40.82 24.98 18.53
C PHE A 49 39.37 24.50 18.43
N SER A 50 38.41 25.36 18.02
CA SER A 50 37.06 24.90 17.67
C SER A 50 37.07 23.91 16.49
N PHE A 51 37.85 24.19 15.44
CA PHE A 51 37.96 23.31 14.27
C PHE A 51 38.66 21.99 14.64
N LEU A 52 39.76 22.06 15.38
CA LEU A 52 40.47 20.87 15.85
C LEU A 52 39.61 20.05 16.83
N ALA A 53 38.77 20.67 17.65
CA ALA A 53 37.81 19.96 18.53
C ALA A 53 36.73 19.21 17.73
N ILE A 54 36.24 19.79 16.63
CA ILE A 54 35.32 19.10 15.70
C ILE A 54 36.03 17.92 15.02
N MET A 55 37.30 18.09 14.61
CA MET A 55 38.09 17.01 14.00
C MET A 55 38.41 15.89 14.99
N LEU A 56 38.74 16.22 16.24
CA LEU A 56 38.95 15.27 17.32
C LEU A 56 37.66 14.45 17.57
N TRP A 57 36.50 15.11 17.61
CA TRP A 57 35.20 14.44 17.72
C TRP A 57 34.87 13.49 16.56
N ILE A 58 35.28 13.83 15.33
CA ILE A 58 35.15 12.92 14.17
C ILE A 58 36.04 11.68 14.36
N ILE A 59 37.30 11.89 14.79
CA ILE A 59 38.27 10.81 15.07
C ILE A 59 37.82 9.90 16.24
N ASP A 60 37.10 10.46 17.22
CA ASP A 60 36.52 9.72 18.36
C ASP A 60 35.36 8.80 17.99
N ILE A 61 34.64 9.12 16.91
CA ILE A 61 33.48 8.36 16.42
C ILE A 61 33.88 7.38 15.33
N TRP A 62 34.87 7.73 14.50
CA TRP A 62 35.29 6.87 13.38
C TRP A 62 36.21 5.73 13.85
N ASP A 63 35.84 4.52 13.45
CA ASP A 63 36.68 3.33 13.60
C ASP A 63 37.71 3.30 12.46
N LEU A 64 38.80 4.05 12.67
CA LEU A 64 39.87 4.23 11.69
C LEU A 64 40.91 3.11 11.84
N PRO A 65 41.21 2.31 10.78
CA PRO A 65 42.03 1.10 10.88
C PRO A 65 43.40 1.24 11.55
N TYR A 66 43.98 2.45 11.55
CA TYR A 66 45.31 2.74 12.08
C TYR A 66 45.32 3.46 13.43
N LEU A 67 44.17 3.88 13.96
CA LEU A 67 44.07 4.63 15.23
C LEU A 67 43.40 3.82 16.36
N GLY A 68 43.02 2.58 16.07
CA GLY A 68 42.32 1.70 17.01
C GLY A 68 40.86 2.11 17.24
N GLY A 69 40.22 1.34 18.12
CA GLY A 69 38.80 1.48 18.44
C GLY A 69 38.42 2.82 19.05
N VAL A 70 37.17 2.91 19.51
CA VAL A 70 36.58 4.14 20.05
C VAL A 70 37.30 4.63 21.31
N TYR A 71 37.66 5.91 21.38
CA TYR A 71 38.15 6.52 22.63
C TYR A 71 37.00 6.67 23.63
N SER A 72 37.25 6.22 24.86
CA SER A 72 36.31 6.20 25.99
C SER A 72 36.96 6.62 27.33
N GLY A 73 38.19 7.14 27.30
CA GLY A 73 39.01 7.32 28.51
C GLY A 73 39.40 5.99 29.16
N PHE A 74 39.86 6.04 30.41
CA PHE A 74 40.06 4.89 31.27
C PHE A 74 38.72 4.41 31.86
N ASN A 75 38.59 3.10 32.08
CA ASN A 75 37.46 2.56 32.85
C ASN A 75 37.69 2.85 34.34
N PHE A 76 37.12 3.93 34.84
CA PHE A 76 37.32 4.36 36.23
C PHE A 76 36.48 3.51 37.19
N ASN A 77 37.12 2.53 37.82
CA ASN A 77 36.63 1.92 39.05
C ASN A 77 37.26 2.66 40.26
N PRO A 78 36.46 3.31 41.13
CA PRO A 78 36.97 4.00 42.32
C PRO A 78 37.82 3.11 43.24
N GLN A 79 37.48 1.82 43.35
CA GLN A 79 38.20 0.88 44.20
C GLN A 79 39.55 0.46 43.61
N ASP A 80 39.64 0.26 42.29
CA ASP A 80 40.92 -0.05 41.61
C ASP A 80 41.86 1.15 41.60
N PHE A 81 41.33 2.37 41.44
CA PHE A 81 42.13 3.59 41.50
C PHE A 81 42.78 3.78 42.88
N TRP A 82 42.02 3.58 43.96
CA TRP A 82 42.54 3.67 45.33
C TRP A 82 43.54 2.55 45.64
N SER A 83 43.23 1.31 45.26
CA SER A 83 44.02 0.12 45.63
C SER A 83 45.26 -0.11 44.78
N ASN A 84 45.28 0.28 43.50
CA ASN A 84 46.39 0.00 42.57
C ASN A 84 47.24 1.22 42.19
N TRP A 85 46.72 2.45 42.38
CA TRP A 85 47.45 3.68 42.03
C TRP A 85 47.76 4.54 43.26
N LEU A 86 46.77 4.89 44.09
CA LEU A 86 47.02 5.73 45.26
C LEU A 86 47.92 5.01 46.30
N SER A 87 47.80 3.69 46.42
CA SER A 87 48.68 2.83 47.21
C SER A 87 50.16 2.86 46.79
N LYS A 88 50.46 3.30 45.55
CA LYS A 88 51.82 3.48 45.03
C LYS A 88 52.38 4.88 45.32
N PHE A 89 51.56 5.82 45.82
CA PHE A 89 51.98 7.15 46.25
C PHE A 89 52.50 7.13 47.70
N THR A 90 53.54 6.31 47.92
CA THR A 90 54.23 6.14 49.21
C THR A 90 55.72 6.38 49.04
N PHE A 91 56.38 6.91 50.08
CA PHE A 91 57.83 7.11 50.11
C PHE A 91 58.59 5.82 49.76
N GLY A 92 59.60 5.93 48.90
CA GLY A 92 60.36 4.79 48.36
C GLY A 92 59.87 4.31 46.99
N ASN A 93 58.77 4.85 46.46
CA ASN A 93 58.46 4.72 45.04
C ASN A 93 59.18 5.83 44.26
N VAL A 94 60.12 5.42 43.38
CA VAL A 94 60.94 6.29 42.51
C VAL A 94 60.14 7.42 41.87
N TRP A 95 58.90 7.18 41.43
CA TRP A 95 58.07 8.20 40.79
C TRP A 95 57.40 9.16 41.75
N PHE A 96 57.03 8.71 42.94
CA PHE A 96 56.50 9.57 44.02
C PHE A 96 57.63 10.42 44.62
N ASP A 97 58.79 9.83 44.83
CA ASP A 97 59.98 10.52 45.31
C ASP A 97 60.47 11.55 44.27
N LEU A 98 60.42 11.22 42.96
CA LEU A 98 60.67 12.18 41.88
C LEU A 98 59.63 13.31 41.85
N PHE A 99 58.35 13.01 42.04
CA PHE A 99 57.31 14.03 42.17
C PHE A 99 57.59 14.98 43.34
N LEU A 100 57.94 14.44 44.52
CA LEU A 100 58.30 15.24 45.68
C LEU A 100 59.54 16.12 45.42
N VAL A 101 60.60 15.57 44.81
CA VAL A 101 61.80 16.33 44.43
C VAL A 101 61.45 17.46 43.45
N VAL A 102 60.63 17.19 42.43
CA VAL A 102 60.20 18.20 41.46
C VAL A 102 59.31 19.26 42.12
N ALA A 103 58.33 18.87 42.94
CA ALA A 103 57.45 19.79 43.64
C ALA A 103 58.21 20.69 44.63
N VAL A 104 59.10 20.11 45.45
CA VAL A 104 59.96 20.86 46.37
C VAL A 104 60.92 21.77 45.61
N SER A 105 61.47 21.33 44.48
CA SER A 105 62.33 22.17 43.63
C SER A 105 61.57 23.35 43.02
N ILE A 106 60.33 23.14 42.55
CA ILE A 106 59.46 24.21 42.04
C ILE A 106 59.11 25.20 43.17
N ILE A 107 58.75 24.71 44.35
CA ILE A 107 58.46 25.55 45.52
C ILE A 107 59.68 26.37 45.91
N ALA A 108 60.86 25.75 45.99
CA ALA A 108 62.12 26.42 46.32
C ALA A 108 62.48 27.49 45.27
N VAL A 109 62.41 27.18 43.98
CA VAL A 109 62.70 28.13 42.89
C VAL A 109 61.70 29.29 42.87
N LYS A 110 60.39 29.03 43.03
CA LYS A 110 59.36 30.08 43.07
C LYS A 110 59.53 30.96 44.31
N TYR A 111 59.78 30.39 45.48
CA TYR A 111 60.07 31.13 46.72
C TYR A 111 61.34 31.99 46.62
N LEU A 112 62.44 31.45 46.08
CA LEU A 112 63.69 32.18 45.87
C LEU A 112 63.54 33.35 44.87
N ARG A 113 62.69 33.18 43.85
CA ARG A 113 62.44 34.19 42.81
C ARG A 113 61.47 35.29 43.25
N GLU A 114 60.39 34.92 43.91
CA GLU A 114 59.25 35.82 44.19
C GLU A 114 59.25 36.36 45.64
N ARG A 115 60.09 35.80 46.53
CA ARG A 115 60.21 36.14 47.97
C ARG A 115 58.88 36.24 48.72
N SER A 116 57.85 35.59 48.20
CA SER A 116 56.49 35.62 48.70
C SER A 116 55.86 34.25 48.51
N PHE A 117 55.00 33.85 49.45
CA PHE A 117 54.35 32.56 49.42
C PHE A 117 52.96 32.71 48.79
N ASN A 118 52.84 32.42 47.50
CA ASN A 118 51.54 32.32 46.83
C ASN A 118 51.03 30.86 46.94
N PRO A 119 50.12 30.55 47.88
CA PRO A 119 49.66 29.18 48.09
C PRO A 119 48.90 28.63 46.88
N MET A 120 48.16 29.49 46.16
CA MET A 120 47.40 29.10 44.96
C MET A 120 48.35 28.70 43.82
N GLY A 121 49.42 29.47 43.62
CA GLY A 121 50.42 29.18 42.59
C GLY A 121 51.30 27.96 42.89
N ILE A 122 51.50 27.64 44.17
CA ILE A 122 52.13 26.38 44.58
C ILE A 122 51.17 25.22 44.33
N PHE A 123 49.91 25.34 44.76
CA PHE A 123 48.87 24.33 44.53
C PHE A 123 48.68 24.01 43.05
N ALA A 124 48.56 25.03 42.19
CA ALA A 124 48.46 24.89 40.75
C ALA A 124 49.64 24.11 40.13
N SER A 125 50.86 24.49 40.49
CA SER A 125 52.08 23.87 39.96
C SER A 125 52.22 22.41 40.43
N SER A 126 51.92 22.14 41.71
CA SER A 126 51.95 20.80 42.28
C SER A 126 50.86 19.90 41.70
N LEU A 127 49.65 20.42 41.48
CA LEU A 127 48.55 19.66 40.87
C LEU A 127 48.85 19.29 39.41
N PHE A 128 49.41 20.23 38.63
CA PHE A 128 49.85 19.94 37.27
C PHE A 128 51.02 18.97 37.23
N ALA A 129 52.04 19.14 38.09
CA ALA A 129 53.16 18.21 38.19
C ALA A 129 52.69 16.79 38.59
N LEU A 130 51.72 16.67 39.50
CA LEU A 130 51.11 15.40 39.89
C LEU A 130 50.42 14.71 38.70
N ALA A 131 49.66 15.47 37.92
CA ALA A 131 49.04 14.97 36.69
C ALA A 131 50.09 14.53 35.66
N MET A 132 51.16 15.30 35.45
CA MET A 132 52.23 14.92 34.52
C MET A 132 52.96 13.64 34.97
N VAL A 133 53.27 13.51 36.26
CA VAL A 133 53.86 12.29 36.81
C VAL A 133 52.92 11.10 36.67
N PHE A 134 51.60 11.24 36.87
CA PHE A 134 50.63 10.17 36.59
C PHE A 134 50.83 9.60 35.17
N PHE A 135 50.83 10.47 34.15
CA PHE A 135 50.92 10.03 32.76
C PHE A 135 52.31 9.49 32.41
N ILE A 136 53.40 10.06 32.93
CA ILE A 136 54.77 9.58 32.70
C ILE A 136 55.00 8.19 33.34
N SER A 137 54.52 7.99 34.58
CA SER A 137 54.73 6.74 35.34
C SER A 137 53.85 5.57 34.89
N ASN A 138 52.80 5.83 34.10
CA ASN A 138 51.86 4.81 33.62
C ASN A 138 51.80 4.81 32.08
N PRO A 139 52.89 4.51 31.35
CA PRO A 139 52.98 4.71 29.89
C PRO A 139 51.96 3.91 29.07
N SER A 140 51.20 2.99 29.67
CA SER A 140 50.20 2.14 29.00
C SER A 140 49.12 2.91 28.24
N TRP A 141 48.80 4.16 28.61
CA TRP A 141 47.85 4.98 27.85
C TRP A 141 48.41 5.41 26.48
N ALA A 142 49.73 5.58 26.37
CA ALA A 142 50.38 6.02 25.14
C ALA A 142 50.38 4.95 24.04
N TYR A 143 50.04 3.68 24.35
CA TYR A 143 49.75 2.66 23.34
C TYR A 143 48.45 2.91 22.56
N SER A 144 47.57 3.81 23.02
CA SER A 144 46.39 4.24 22.28
C SER A 144 46.68 5.55 21.52
N PRO A 145 46.73 5.55 20.18
CA PRO A 145 46.98 6.77 19.40
C PRO A 145 45.97 7.89 19.69
N LYS A 146 44.70 7.53 19.94
CA LYS A 146 43.64 8.50 20.29
C LYS A 146 43.88 9.12 21.68
N ALA A 147 44.34 8.35 22.66
CA ALA A 147 44.73 8.90 23.96
C ALA A 147 45.93 9.87 23.84
N VAL A 148 46.91 9.56 22.98
CA VAL A 148 48.01 10.49 22.67
C VAL A 148 47.51 11.78 22.02
N LEU A 149 46.58 11.69 21.07
CA LEU A 149 45.94 12.86 20.46
C LEU A 149 45.19 13.72 21.48
N HIS A 150 44.41 13.11 22.38
CA HIS A 150 43.70 13.82 23.46
C HIS A 150 44.66 14.52 24.43
N PHE A 151 45.68 13.83 24.90
CA PHE A 151 46.70 14.39 25.79
C PHE A 151 47.40 15.59 25.15
N LEU A 152 47.91 15.43 23.92
CA LEU A 152 48.55 16.52 23.17
C LEU A 152 47.58 17.68 22.91
N PHE A 153 46.33 17.40 22.56
CA PHE A 153 45.31 18.43 22.36
C PHE A 153 45.13 19.27 23.62
N ILE A 154 44.93 18.64 24.79
CA ILE A 154 44.66 19.34 26.05
C ILE A 154 45.86 20.19 26.47
N ILE A 155 47.10 19.67 26.32
CA ILE A 155 48.32 20.42 26.59
C ILE A 155 48.43 21.65 25.65
N LEU A 156 48.23 21.47 24.34
CA LEU A 156 48.29 22.57 23.37
C LEU A 156 47.19 23.61 23.60
N PHE A 157 45.93 23.18 23.81
CA PHE A 157 44.81 24.06 24.13
C PHE A 157 45.06 24.85 25.42
N GLY A 158 45.61 24.20 26.44
CA GLY A 158 46.00 24.84 27.70
C GLY A 158 47.02 25.96 27.53
N PHE A 159 48.19 25.62 27.00
CA PHE A 159 49.31 26.56 26.94
C PHE A 159 49.16 27.65 25.86
N PHE A 160 48.43 27.39 24.76
CA PHE A 160 48.25 28.37 23.69
C PHE A 160 46.92 29.13 23.77
N PHE A 161 45.82 28.55 24.29
CA PHE A 161 44.52 29.24 24.37
C PHE A 161 44.13 29.63 25.80
N ILE A 162 44.05 28.68 26.75
CA ILE A 162 43.59 28.98 28.13
C ILE A 162 44.51 30.03 28.77
N ARG A 163 45.83 29.89 28.62
CA ARG A 163 46.83 30.84 29.13
C ARG A 163 46.73 32.25 28.52
N GLN A 164 46.11 32.43 27.34
CA GLN A 164 45.88 33.78 26.80
C GLN A 164 44.63 34.44 27.39
N ALA A 165 43.72 33.65 27.97
CA ALA A 165 42.50 34.14 28.61
C ALA A 165 42.61 34.27 30.15
N MET A 166 43.58 33.61 30.77
CA MET A 166 43.72 33.48 32.24
C MET A 166 45.18 33.53 32.67
N ASP A 167 45.43 33.78 33.95
CA ASP A 167 46.78 33.70 34.53
C ASP A 167 47.35 32.27 34.47
N MET A 168 48.67 32.16 34.63
CA MET A 168 49.39 30.88 34.53
C MET A 168 48.93 29.86 35.58
N ASP A 169 48.71 30.29 36.82
CA ASP A 169 48.39 29.38 37.92
C ASP A 169 46.97 28.80 37.71
N THR A 170 46.00 29.62 37.30
CA THR A 170 44.65 29.15 36.91
C THR A 170 44.69 28.27 35.65
N ALA A 171 45.50 28.62 34.65
CA ALA A 171 45.63 27.81 33.42
C ALA A 171 46.17 26.40 33.71
N LEU A 172 47.15 26.25 34.62
CA LEU A 172 47.68 24.95 35.02
C LEU A 172 46.63 24.07 35.73
N ILE A 173 45.79 24.66 36.59
CA ILE A 173 44.66 23.96 37.23
C ILE A 173 43.66 23.50 36.17
N CYS A 174 43.33 24.35 35.20
CA CYS A 174 42.42 24.02 34.12
C CYS A 174 42.94 22.88 33.22
N ILE A 175 44.24 22.85 32.93
CA ILE A 175 44.87 21.75 32.17
C ILE A 175 44.79 20.44 32.96
N ALA A 176 45.14 20.45 34.26
CA ALA A 176 45.05 19.27 35.11
C ALA A 176 43.60 18.75 35.24
N ALA A 177 42.63 19.66 35.37
CA ALA A 177 41.21 19.33 35.43
C ALA A 177 40.68 18.75 34.11
N LEU A 178 41.07 19.31 32.95
CA LEU A 178 40.70 18.78 31.63
C LEU A 178 41.29 17.38 31.40
N LEU A 179 42.55 17.16 31.75
CA LEU A 179 43.19 15.84 31.67
C LEU A 179 42.47 14.82 32.57
N PHE A 180 42.14 15.18 33.81
CA PHE A 180 41.42 14.30 34.73
C PHE A 180 39.99 13.99 34.23
N PHE A 181 39.28 15.00 33.73
CA PHE A 181 37.90 14.86 33.26
C PHE A 181 37.80 13.98 32.00
N ASP A 182 38.67 14.22 31.03
CA ASP A 182 38.70 13.47 29.76
C ASP A 182 39.15 12.00 29.96
N PHE A 183 40.20 11.77 30.77
CA PHE A 183 40.72 10.42 30.96
C PHE A 183 40.00 9.58 32.01
N PHE A 184 39.31 10.16 32.99
CA PHE A 184 38.71 9.38 34.10
C PHE A 184 37.19 9.55 34.24
N ILE A 185 36.64 10.74 33.96
CA ILE A 185 35.21 11.00 34.14
C ILE A 185 34.40 10.64 32.89
N PHE A 186 34.99 10.73 31.69
CA PHE A 186 34.31 10.47 30.40
C PHE A 186 33.63 9.10 30.33
N SER A 187 34.31 8.01 30.72
CA SER A 187 33.73 6.65 30.78
C SER A 187 32.50 6.57 31.69
N THR A 188 32.54 7.29 32.83
CA THR A 188 31.46 7.32 33.81
C THR A 188 30.27 8.17 33.34
N ALA A 189 30.52 9.28 32.63
CA ALA A 189 29.48 10.18 32.14
C ALA A 189 28.49 9.50 31.16
N PHE A 190 28.96 8.54 30.36
CA PHE A 190 28.09 7.74 29.48
C PHE A 190 26.97 7.00 30.23
N LYS A 191 27.19 6.62 31.49
CA LYS A 191 26.22 5.85 32.30
C LYS A 191 25.01 6.68 32.72
N PHE A 192 25.15 8.01 32.82
CA PHE A 192 24.11 8.91 33.31
C PHE A 192 23.41 9.70 32.21
N ILE A 193 24.07 9.92 31.07
CA ILE A 193 23.58 10.82 30.02
C ILE A 193 23.65 10.10 28.65
N PRO A 194 22.56 9.45 28.22
CA PRO A 194 22.57 8.60 27.02
C PRO A 194 22.99 9.28 25.73
N PHE A 195 22.82 10.60 25.61
CA PHE A 195 23.25 11.34 24.41
C PHE A 195 24.76 11.58 24.32
N ILE A 196 25.51 11.51 25.44
CA ILE A 196 26.98 11.73 25.43
C ILE A 196 27.69 10.66 24.58
N ARG A 197 27.10 9.46 24.38
CA ARG A 197 27.64 8.45 23.44
C ARG A 197 27.80 8.95 22.00
N TYR A 198 27.12 10.03 21.63
CA TYR A 198 27.17 10.65 20.30
C TYR A 198 28.05 11.91 20.23
N ILE A 199 28.61 12.38 21.35
CA ILE A 199 29.32 13.67 21.45
C ILE A 199 30.67 13.48 22.15
N SER A 200 31.76 14.01 21.59
CA SER A 200 33.04 14.10 22.32
C SER A 200 32.88 15.13 23.43
N LEU A 201 32.94 14.68 24.68
CA LEU A 201 32.67 15.53 25.85
C LEU A 201 33.73 16.65 25.98
N LEU A 202 35.00 16.30 25.75
CA LEU A 202 36.10 17.25 25.61
C LEU A 202 35.83 18.26 24.49
N GLY A 203 35.49 17.78 23.28
CA GLY A 203 35.16 18.64 22.15
C GLY A 203 34.02 19.63 22.44
N GLY A 204 32.97 19.17 23.13
CA GLY A 204 31.86 20.01 23.58
C GLY A 204 32.30 21.09 24.56
N VAL A 205 33.08 20.74 25.59
CA VAL A 205 33.64 21.70 26.56
C VAL A 205 34.51 22.75 25.87
N ILE A 206 35.36 22.36 24.91
CA ILE A 206 36.21 23.28 24.15
C ILE A 206 35.38 24.23 23.28
N ILE A 207 34.35 23.73 22.57
CA ILE A 207 33.47 24.57 21.74
C ILE A 207 32.71 25.59 22.61
N LEU A 208 32.19 25.16 23.77
CA LEU A 208 31.55 26.05 24.75
C LEU A 208 32.53 27.14 25.24
N TRP A 209 33.74 26.76 25.63
CA TRP A 209 34.74 27.67 26.19
C TRP A 209 35.28 28.64 25.13
N THR A 210 35.64 28.16 23.95
CA THR A 210 36.13 29.00 22.85
C THR A 210 35.05 29.95 22.33
N PHE A 211 33.76 29.56 22.33
CA PHE A 211 32.66 30.48 22.07
C PHE A 211 32.53 31.55 23.16
N ALA A 212 32.53 31.16 24.45
CA ALA A 212 32.39 32.09 25.56
C ALA A 212 33.51 33.14 25.63
N GLN A 213 34.76 32.75 25.38
CA GLN A 213 35.94 33.64 25.46
C GLN A 213 36.26 34.34 24.13
N SER A 214 35.84 33.79 22.99
CA SER A 214 36.15 34.33 21.66
C SER A 214 34.98 34.21 20.68
N PRO A 215 33.85 34.90 20.92
CA PRO A 215 32.70 34.87 20.02
C PRO A 215 33.10 35.44 18.64
N SER A 216 32.92 34.61 17.63
CA SER A 216 33.19 34.88 16.22
C SER A 216 32.18 34.09 15.38
N GLY A 217 31.98 34.44 14.11
CA GLY A 217 31.01 33.74 13.27
C GLY A 217 31.22 32.21 13.19
N PHE A 218 32.47 31.74 13.31
CA PHE A 218 32.79 30.31 13.30
C PHE A 218 32.58 29.64 14.67
N THR A 219 33.04 30.25 15.77
CA THR A 219 32.84 29.71 17.13
C THR A 219 31.36 29.72 17.52
N ALA A 220 30.60 30.73 17.10
CA ALA A 220 29.15 30.78 17.24
C ALA A 220 28.44 29.68 16.42
N LEU A 221 28.87 29.44 15.18
CA LEU A 221 28.33 28.36 14.35
C LEU A 221 28.60 26.97 14.96
N ALA A 222 29.82 26.75 15.47
CA ALA A 222 30.19 25.51 16.16
C ALA A 222 29.34 25.28 17.43
N PHE A 223 29.14 26.33 18.24
CA PHE A 223 28.26 26.29 19.41
C PHE A 223 26.80 26.00 19.06
N VAL A 224 26.24 26.68 18.05
CA VAL A 224 24.86 26.42 17.60
C VAL A 224 24.71 25.00 17.05
N ALA A 225 25.68 24.50 16.28
CA ALA A 225 25.68 23.12 15.79
C ALA A 225 25.70 22.10 16.94
N LEU A 226 26.53 22.32 17.96
CA LEU A 226 26.57 21.50 19.17
C LEU A 226 25.21 21.50 19.91
N MET A 227 24.59 22.67 20.10
CA MET A 227 23.30 22.79 20.79
C MET A 227 22.14 22.15 20.04
N VAL A 228 22.07 22.31 18.71
CA VAL A 228 21.09 21.63 17.85
C VAL A 228 21.26 20.12 17.95
N LEU A 229 22.51 19.64 17.95
CA LEU A 229 22.83 18.23 18.00
C LEU A 229 22.45 17.60 19.35
N ILE A 230 22.81 18.23 20.48
CA ILE A 230 22.35 17.84 21.83
C ILE A 230 20.82 17.74 21.85
N THR A 231 20.12 18.80 21.46
CA THR A 231 18.65 18.89 21.49
C THR A 231 18.00 17.78 20.64
N THR A 232 18.54 17.53 19.45
CA THR A 232 18.04 16.48 18.54
C THR A 232 18.18 15.09 19.18
N PHE A 233 19.30 14.80 19.85
CA PHE A 233 19.48 13.52 20.52
C PHE A 233 18.64 13.38 21.79
N THR A 234 18.44 14.45 22.58
CA THR A 234 17.49 14.42 23.72
C THR A 234 16.06 14.11 23.28
N ILE A 235 15.62 14.64 22.13
CA ILE A 235 14.29 14.35 21.54
C ILE A 235 14.24 12.93 20.94
N ALA A 236 15.35 12.45 20.37
CA ALA A 236 15.41 11.13 19.73
C ALA A 236 15.46 9.96 20.74
N ASP A 237 16.25 10.09 21.80
CA ASP A 237 16.41 9.07 22.85
C ASP A 237 15.35 9.16 23.97
N GLY A 238 14.66 10.31 24.08
CA GLY A 238 13.66 10.57 25.12
C GLY A 238 14.28 11.04 26.44
N LEU A 239 13.44 11.56 27.33
CA LEU A 239 13.84 11.85 28.71
C LEU A 239 14.02 10.52 29.46
N PRO A 240 15.13 10.32 30.21
CA PRO A 240 15.36 9.07 30.91
C PRO A 240 14.29 8.82 31.97
N GLN A 241 13.66 7.65 31.94
CA GLN A 241 12.81 7.18 33.03
C GLN A 241 13.66 6.85 34.26
N SER A 242 13.08 7.06 35.45
CA SER A 242 13.79 7.23 36.71
C SER A 242 14.19 5.92 37.40
N SER A 243 15.01 5.08 36.76
CA SER A 243 15.57 3.87 37.38
C SER A 243 17.04 3.65 37.01
N ILE A 244 17.92 3.81 38.00
CA ILE A 244 19.37 3.59 37.88
C ILE A 244 19.67 2.12 38.17
N TYR A 245 19.95 1.33 37.14
CA TYR A 245 20.55 0.00 37.28
C TYR A 245 21.99 0.04 36.74
N PHE A 246 22.93 -0.45 37.56
CA PHE A 246 24.34 -0.54 37.19
C PHE A 246 24.66 -1.92 36.60
N GLU A 247 24.68 -2.03 35.27
CA GLU A 247 25.34 -3.14 34.58
C GLU A 247 26.72 -2.72 34.04
N GLU A 248 27.62 -3.70 33.91
CA GLU A 248 28.92 -3.52 33.23
C GLU A 248 28.73 -3.39 31.71
N ALA A 249 28.50 -2.16 31.26
CA ALA A 249 28.41 -1.86 29.83
C ALA A 249 29.77 -2.10 29.13
N LYS A 250 29.81 -3.04 28.19
CA LYS A 250 30.86 -3.06 27.14
C LYS A 250 30.78 -1.75 26.37
N ALA A 251 31.89 -1.01 26.29
CA ALA A 251 31.94 0.32 25.68
C ALA A 251 31.80 0.28 24.14
N GLN A 252 30.58 0.11 23.64
CA GLN A 252 30.24 0.22 22.22
C GLN A 252 29.46 1.51 21.96
N LYS A 253 30.07 2.47 21.25
CA LYS A 253 29.33 3.59 20.63
C LYS A 253 28.56 3.07 19.41
N ALA A 254 27.44 3.70 19.10
CA ALA A 254 26.59 3.28 17.98
C ALA A 254 27.27 3.55 16.62
N PRO A 255 27.05 2.71 15.59
CA PRO A 255 27.63 2.91 14.26
C PRO A 255 27.05 4.14 13.56
N LEU A 256 27.79 4.70 12.60
CA LEU A 256 27.45 5.95 11.89
C LEU A 256 26.06 5.92 11.24
N ASN A 257 25.56 4.74 10.86
CA ASN A 257 24.23 4.57 10.27
C ASN A 257 23.10 4.78 11.29
N GLU A 258 23.30 4.42 12.57
CA GLU A 258 22.35 4.76 13.63
C GLU A 258 22.36 6.24 13.96
N LEU A 259 23.54 6.88 13.93
CA LEU A 259 23.68 8.33 14.09
C LEU A 259 22.78 9.09 13.09
N TRP A 260 22.89 8.75 11.81
CA TRP A 260 22.05 9.32 10.74
C TRP A 260 20.56 9.03 10.91
N LYS A 261 20.20 7.78 11.25
CA LYS A 261 18.79 7.39 11.47
C LYS A 261 18.16 8.18 12.63
N LYS A 262 18.89 8.39 13.73
CA LYS A 262 18.41 9.16 14.88
C LYS A 262 18.34 10.66 14.62
N ILE A 263 19.31 11.24 13.90
CA ILE A 263 19.24 12.64 13.45
C ILE A 263 17.98 12.87 12.61
N ASN A 264 17.73 12.04 11.59
CA ASN A 264 16.55 12.16 10.74
C ASN A 264 15.24 12.01 11.54
N THR A 265 15.20 11.09 12.51
CA THR A 265 14.02 10.86 13.37
C THR A 265 13.77 12.03 14.32
N GLY A 266 14.82 12.56 14.98
CA GLY A 266 14.73 13.69 15.90
C GLY A 266 14.35 14.99 15.19
N VAL A 267 14.97 15.27 14.03
CA VAL A 267 14.61 16.42 13.17
C VAL A 267 13.17 16.30 12.68
N GLY A 268 12.74 15.12 12.24
CA GLY A 268 11.35 14.88 11.82
C GLY A 268 10.32 15.11 12.93
N LYS A 269 10.62 14.68 14.17
CA LYS A 269 9.78 14.94 15.35
C LYS A 269 9.76 16.43 15.72
N TYR A 270 10.92 17.09 15.74
CA TYR A 270 11.04 18.51 16.07
C TYR A 270 10.29 19.40 15.07
N ILE A 271 10.46 19.17 13.76
CA ILE A 271 9.74 19.91 12.71
C ILE A 271 8.23 19.74 12.88
N LYS A 272 7.73 18.51 13.13
CA LYS A 272 6.29 18.27 13.38
C LYS A 272 5.76 19.01 14.62
N GLY A 273 6.54 19.12 15.70
CA GLY A 273 6.15 19.86 16.90
C GLY A 273 6.17 21.39 16.72
N VAL A 274 7.11 21.91 15.91
CA VAL A 274 7.21 23.34 15.60
C VAL A 274 6.12 23.78 14.61
N THR A 275 5.87 22.99 13.56
CA THR A 275 4.81 23.28 12.57
C THR A 275 3.43 23.28 13.22
N SER A 276 3.10 22.29 14.04
CA SER A 276 1.80 22.27 14.74
C SER A 276 1.62 23.43 15.73
N SER A 277 2.68 23.87 16.41
CA SER A 277 2.63 25.06 17.28
C SER A 277 2.45 26.37 16.48
N ILE A 278 3.12 26.50 15.33
CA ILE A 278 3.02 27.70 14.47
C ILE A 278 1.68 27.76 13.75
N GLU A 279 1.15 26.64 13.26
CA GLU A 279 -0.18 26.56 12.66
C GLU A 279 -1.26 26.93 13.67
N ALA A 280 -1.20 26.41 14.91
CA ALA A 280 -2.11 26.79 15.98
C ALA A 280 -2.05 28.29 16.33
N GLN A 281 -0.87 28.92 16.29
CA GLN A 281 -0.73 30.36 16.55
C GLN A 281 -1.21 31.25 15.38
N LEU A 282 -1.09 30.79 14.13
CA LEU A 282 -1.60 31.50 12.95
C LEU A 282 -3.13 31.40 12.81
N GLU A 283 -3.72 30.25 13.18
CA GLU A 283 -5.17 30.06 13.20
C GLU A 283 -5.84 30.84 14.36
N TYR A 284 -5.15 31.01 15.50
CA TYR A 284 -5.61 31.83 16.62
C TYR A 284 -5.84 33.31 16.24
N ALA A 285 -5.02 33.85 15.33
CA ALA A 285 -5.03 35.27 14.96
C ALA A 285 -6.02 35.64 13.83
N SER A 286 -6.67 34.66 13.17
CA SER A 286 -7.34 34.89 11.87
C SER A 286 -8.86 34.65 11.83
N GLY A 287 -9.47 34.00 12.83
CA GLY A 287 -10.94 33.88 12.85
C GLY A 287 -11.61 32.93 13.84
N GLY A 288 -10.88 32.38 14.82
CA GLY A 288 -11.40 31.34 15.73
C GLY A 288 -11.22 29.93 15.16
N TYR A 289 -10.89 28.97 16.04
CA TYR A 289 -10.41 27.64 15.62
C TYR A 289 -11.45 26.90 14.77
N TYR A 290 -12.73 26.93 15.18
CA TYR A 290 -13.81 26.23 14.48
C TYR A 290 -14.00 26.80 13.06
N ARG A 291 -14.02 28.12 12.93
CA ARG A 291 -14.27 28.81 11.67
C ARG A 291 -13.10 28.67 10.70
N GLY A 292 -11.86 28.92 11.16
CA GLY A 292 -10.67 28.73 10.34
C GLY A 292 -10.55 27.31 9.80
N LYS A 293 -10.93 26.31 10.62
CA LYS A 293 -10.96 24.90 10.24
C LYS A 293 -12.03 24.55 9.22
N VAL A 294 -13.23 25.15 9.29
CA VAL A 294 -14.28 25.00 8.27
C VAL A 294 -13.86 25.68 6.96
N GLU A 295 -13.36 26.93 7.01
CA GLU A 295 -12.94 27.69 5.82
C GLU A 295 -11.74 27.04 5.11
N LYS A 296 -10.71 26.58 5.83
CA LYS A 296 -9.53 25.85 5.30
C LYS A 296 -9.94 24.58 4.54
N ASN A 297 -10.93 23.87 5.04
CA ASN A 297 -11.42 22.60 4.49
C ASN A 297 -12.65 22.75 3.57
N GLN A 298 -13.01 23.97 3.16
CA GLN A 298 -14.14 24.22 2.24
C GLN A 298 -13.80 23.90 0.78
N ALA A 299 -12.53 24.03 0.38
CA ALA A 299 -12.08 23.80 -1.00
C ALA A 299 -11.43 22.43 -1.24
N GLU A 300 -10.93 21.77 -0.19
CA GLU A 300 -10.19 20.52 -0.32
C GLU A 300 -11.10 19.29 -0.24
N PRO A 301 -11.04 18.32 -1.18
CA PRO A 301 -11.95 17.17 -1.16
C PRO A 301 -11.66 16.24 0.03
N LEU A 302 -12.63 16.08 0.94
CA LEU A 302 -12.55 15.21 2.11
C LEU A 302 -13.52 14.03 2.02
N GLY A 303 -13.22 12.91 2.68
CA GLY A 303 -13.99 11.66 2.63
C GLY A 303 -13.28 10.57 1.83
N VAL A 304 -14.03 9.56 1.39
CA VAL A 304 -13.50 8.33 0.78
C VAL A 304 -13.94 8.18 -0.67
N TYR A 305 -12.99 7.94 -1.56
CA TYR A 305 -13.19 7.90 -3.00
C TYR A 305 -12.76 6.55 -3.58
N LEU A 306 -13.66 5.90 -4.33
CA LEU A 306 -13.42 4.67 -5.07
C LEU A 306 -12.77 4.97 -6.43
N GLN A 307 -11.43 4.89 -6.47
CA GLN A 307 -10.59 5.18 -7.63
C GLN A 307 -10.20 3.90 -8.38
N ASN A 308 -10.00 4.01 -9.69
CA ASN A 308 -9.52 2.93 -10.57
C ASN A 308 -10.30 1.60 -10.51
N VAL A 309 -11.50 1.58 -9.92
CA VAL A 309 -12.33 0.38 -9.78
C VAL A 309 -12.69 -0.18 -11.16
N LYS A 310 -12.23 -1.40 -11.42
CA LYS A 310 -12.39 -2.10 -12.69
C LYS A 310 -12.30 -3.61 -12.45
N ALA A 311 -12.77 -4.37 -13.42
CA ALA A 311 -12.53 -5.80 -13.41
C ALA A 311 -11.05 -6.09 -13.75
N ALA A 312 -10.51 -7.18 -13.23
CA ALA A 312 -9.13 -7.61 -13.51
C ALA A 312 -8.91 -7.86 -15.01
N GLU A 313 -9.93 -8.41 -15.67
CA GLU A 313 -9.93 -8.78 -17.08
C GLU A 313 -11.12 -8.14 -17.83
N PRO A 314 -11.02 -7.92 -19.15
CA PRO A 314 -12.12 -7.33 -19.93
C PRO A 314 -13.30 -8.29 -20.14
N ARG A 315 -13.09 -9.59 -19.92
CA ARG A 315 -14.05 -10.69 -20.03
C ARG A 315 -13.66 -11.73 -18.99
N PHE A 316 -14.64 -12.50 -18.52
CA PHE A 316 -14.41 -13.64 -17.66
C PHE A 316 -15.15 -14.87 -18.19
N TYR A 317 -14.79 -16.04 -17.72
CA TYR A 317 -15.42 -17.31 -18.05
C TYR A 317 -16.14 -17.96 -16.85
N VAL A 318 -17.13 -18.83 -17.10
CA VAL A 318 -17.97 -19.43 -16.03
C VAL A 318 -17.26 -20.38 -15.06
N ASP A 319 -16.02 -20.74 -15.36
CA ASP A 319 -15.14 -21.65 -14.62
C ASP A 319 -14.00 -20.92 -13.89
N GLU A 320 -13.78 -19.63 -14.16
CA GLU A 320 -12.73 -18.84 -13.53
C GLU A 320 -13.29 -17.83 -12.49
N PRO A 321 -12.50 -17.44 -11.48
CA PRO A 321 -12.95 -16.49 -10.47
C PRO A 321 -13.01 -15.07 -11.04
N VAL A 322 -14.16 -14.43 -10.92
CA VAL A 322 -14.31 -13.03 -11.31
C VAL A 322 -13.73 -12.11 -10.26
N ILE A 323 -12.73 -11.31 -10.66
CA ILE A 323 -12.01 -10.40 -9.77
C ILE A 323 -12.28 -8.95 -10.18
N VAL A 324 -12.73 -8.14 -9.22
CA VAL A 324 -12.87 -6.68 -9.35
C VAL A 324 -11.91 -6.04 -8.34
N TRP A 325 -11.09 -5.11 -8.78
CA TRP A 325 -10.12 -4.43 -7.93
C TRP A 325 -10.15 -2.92 -8.14
N GLY A 326 -9.60 -2.20 -7.18
CA GLY A 326 -9.44 -0.75 -7.25
C GLY A 326 -8.69 -0.20 -6.06
N ASN A 327 -8.65 1.12 -5.96
CA ASN A 327 -7.98 1.83 -4.88
C ASN A 327 -9.02 2.66 -4.11
N VAL A 328 -8.95 2.59 -2.79
CA VAL A 328 -9.67 3.46 -1.86
C VAL A 328 -8.73 4.60 -1.51
N LYS A 329 -9.07 5.81 -1.94
CA LYS A 329 -8.34 7.01 -1.54
C LYS A 329 -9.17 7.74 -0.49
N ALA A 330 -8.62 7.96 0.69
CA ALA A 330 -9.33 8.64 1.76
C ALA A 330 -8.57 9.87 2.24
N ARG A 331 -9.33 10.92 2.59
CA ARG A 331 -8.82 12.10 3.28
C ARG A 331 -9.73 12.43 4.45
N THR A 332 -9.18 12.37 5.65
CA THR A 332 -9.87 12.70 6.89
C THR A 332 -10.00 14.22 7.06
N LEU A 333 -11.01 14.66 7.82
CA LEU A 333 -11.03 16.03 8.36
C LEU A 333 -10.14 16.07 9.61
N ASP A 334 -10.42 15.19 10.58
CA ASP A 334 -9.65 15.09 11.82
C ASP A 334 -9.60 13.69 12.43
N ASP A 335 -10.77 13.08 12.56
CA ASP A 335 -10.93 11.75 13.11
C ASP A 335 -10.51 10.70 12.08
N GLY A 336 -9.93 9.59 12.56
CA GLY A 336 -9.68 8.41 11.74
C GLY A 336 -10.96 7.94 11.03
N VAL A 337 -10.85 7.76 9.72
CA VAL A 337 -11.95 7.26 8.88
C VAL A 337 -11.78 5.74 8.79
N ASN A 338 -12.64 5.01 9.49
CA ASN A 338 -12.68 3.55 9.46
C ASN A 338 -13.49 3.13 8.23
N ILE A 339 -12.89 2.34 7.34
CA ILE A 339 -13.45 1.96 6.05
C ILE A 339 -13.67 0.45 6.02
N LYS A 340 -14.87 0.05 5.62
CA LYS A 340 -15.24 -1.33 5.33
C LYS A 340 -15.61 -1.44 3.85
N ILE A 341 -14.88 -2.29 3.13
CA ILE A 341 -15.16 -2.61 1.73
C ILE A 341 -16.10 -3.81 1.66
N GLY A 342 -17.06 -3.74 0.74
CA GLY A 342 -17.93 -4.84 0.37
C GLY A 342 -18.21 -4.82 -1.12
N CYS A 343 -18.43 -5.98 -1.71
CA CYS A 343 -18.79 -6.09 -3.12
C CYS A 343 -19.96 -7.05 -3.27
N TYR A 344 -20.89 -6.71 -4.16
CA TYR A 344 -22.09 -7.52 -4.40
C TYR A 344 -22.60 -7.41 -5.84
N ARG A 345 -23.38 -8.39 -6.28
CA ARG A 345 -24.10 -8.36 -7.56
C ARG A 345 -25.47 -7.69 -7.39
N LYS A 346 -25.76 -6.71 -8.25
CA LYS A 346 -26.98 -5.86 -8.18
C LYS A 346 -28.15 -6.33 -9.07
N LYS A 347 -28.00 -7.49 -9.72
CA LYS A 347 -28.95 -8.03 -10.72
C LYS A 347 -30.19 -8.71 -10.10
N ASP A 348 -30.13 -9.11 -8.83
CA ASP A 348 -31.17 -9.84 -8.11
C ASP A 348 -31.90 -8.95 -7.10
N GLU A 349 -33.15 -9.27 -6.73
CA GLU A 349 -33.87 -8.57 -5.64
C GLU A 349 -33.15 -8.65 -4.27
N VAL A 350 -32.27 -9.66 -4.10
CA VAL A 350 -31.42 -9.85 -2.93
C VAL A 350 -29.95 -9.74 -3.36
N PRO A 351 -29.18 -8.75 -2.87
CA PRO A 351 -27.76 -8.60 -3.21
C PRO A 351 -26.93 -9.85 -2.87
N LYS A 352 -26.25 -10.43 -3.86
CA LYS A 352 -25.32 -11.55 -3.66
C LYS A 352 -23.90 -11.02 -3.38
N PRO A 353 -23.32 -11.23 -2.19
CA PRO A 353 -21.98 -10.74 -1.86
C PRO A 353 -20.87 -11.52 -2.58
N ALA A 354 -19.68 -10.93 -2.66
CA ALA A 354 -18.45 -11.61 -3.09
C ALA A 354 -18.00 -12.67 -2.08
N ASP A 355 -17.43 -13.79 -2.56
CA ASP A 355 -16.92 -14.88 -1.72
C ASP A 355 -15.73 -14.46 -0.85
N SER A 356 -14.88 -13.56 -1.36
CA SER A 356 -13.84 -12.94 -0.55
C SER A 356 -13.59 -11.49 -0.97
N VAL A 357 -13.47 -10.61 0.02
CA VAL A 357 -13.03 -9.22 -0.13
C VAL A 357 -11.71 -9.05 0.61
N ASN A 358 -10.73 -8.41 -0.02
CA ASN A 358 -9.43 -8.08 0.56
C ASN A 358 -9.27 -6.55 0.57
N PRO A 359 -9.02 -5.90 1.72
CA PRO A 359 -8.96 -6.46 3.07
C PRO A 359 -10.33 -6.96 3.57
N GLN A 360 -10.33 -8.12 4.25
CA GLN A 360 -11.55 -8.72 4.84
C GLN A 360 -12.07 -7.93 6.05
N LYS A 361 -11.14 -7.36 6.84
CA LYS A 361 -11.44 -6.58 8.03
C LYS A 361 -11.46 -5.08 7.68
N PRO A 362 -12.30 -4.27 8.37
CA PRO A 362 -12.22 -2.83 8.24
C PRO A 362 -10.84 -2.30 8.63
N PHE A 363 -10.45 -1.16 8.07
CA PHE A 363 -9.16 -0.50 8.33
C PHE A 363 -9.35 1.00 8.55
N THR A 364 -8.47 1.64 9.30
CA THR A 364 -8.54 3.08 9.58
C THR A 364 -7.50 3.82 8.76
N ILE A 365 -7.92 4.90 8.09
CA ILE A 365 -7.03 5.88 7.48
C ILE A 365 -7.04 7.14 8.35
N PHE A 366 -5.85 7.65 8.67
CA PHE A 366 -5.69 8.83 9.55
C PHE A 366 -5.23 10.07 8.79
N THR A 367 -4.39 9.90 7.75
CA THR A 367 -3.91 10.98 6.88
C THR A 367 -4.28 10.71 5.41
N LEU A 368 -3.77 11.50 4.45
CA LEU A 368 -4.08 11.30 3.03
C LEU A 368 -3.40 10.02 2.52
N GLU A 369 -4.16 8.92 2.44
CA GLU A 369 -3.65 7.58 2.13
C GLU A 369 -4.48 6.91 1.02
N GLU A 370 -3.85 5.95 0.34
CA GLU A 370 -4.43 5.18 -0.75
C GLU A 370 -4.20 3.69 -0.49
N GLN A 371 -5.30 2.93 -0.36
CA GLN A 371 -5.29 1.51 -0.01
C GLN A 371 -5.93 0.70 -1.14
N GLY A 372 -5.21 -0.28 -1.68
CA GLY A 372 -5.75 -1.21 -2.67
C GLY A 372 -6.77 -2.17 -2.05
N PHE A 373 -7.79 -2.54 -2.82
CA PHE A 373 -8.75 -3.58 -2.49
C PHE A 373 -9.03 -4.51 -3.67
N GLU A 374 -9.45 -5.74 -3.36
CA GLU A 374 -9.82 -6.78 -4.31
C GLU A 374 -11.11 -7.46 -3.84
N CYS A 375 -12.02 -7.75 -4.76
CA CYS A 375 -13.24 -8.49 -4.54
C CYS A 375 -13.30 -9.65 -5.53
N ARG A 376 -13.38 -10.86 -5.00
CA ARG A 376 -13.36 -12.10 -5.78
C ARG A 376 -14.67 -12.86 -5.61
N PHE A 377 -15.29 -13.17 -6.74
CA PHE A 377 -16.46 -14.04 -6.87
C PHE A 377 -15.95 -15.37 -7.45
N ALA A 378 -16.10 -16.46 -6.70
CA ALA A 378 -15.55 -17.77 -7.03
C ALA A 378 -16.58 -18.87 -6.70
N ASN A 379 -16.25 -20.13 -6.99
CA ASN A 379 -17.00 -21.27 -6.49
C ASN A 379 -16.06 -22.16 -5.66
N PRO A 380 -15.87 -21.90 -4.34
CA PRO A 380 -14.91 -22.66 -3.55
C PRO A 380 -15.35 -24.11 -3.29
N HIS A 381 -16.66 -24.35 -3.09
CA HIS A 381 -17.17 -25.61 -2.52
C HIS A 381 -18.55 -26.07 -3.05
N GLY A 382 -19.01 -25.63 -4.22
CA GLY A 382 -20.23 -26.16 -4.84
C GLY A 382 -21.55 -25.61 -4.28
N THR A 383 -21.51 -24.56 -3.46
CA THR A 383 -22.70 -23.82 -3.05
C THR A 383 -23.21 -22.94 -4.20
N GLN A 384 -24.47 -23.09 -4.58
CA GLN A 384 -25.07 -22.44 -5.77
C GLN A 384 -25.18 -20.89 -5.73
N PHE A 385 -24.70 -20.23 -4.67
CA PHE A 385 -25.09 -18.85 -4.36
C PHE A 385 -24.17 -17.75 -4.94
N SER A 386 -22.92 -18.06 -5.31
CA SER A 386 -21.94 -17.05 -5.77
C SER A 386 -21.60 -17.10 -7.26
N LYS A 387 -22.06 -18.12 -8.01
CA LYS A 387 -21.77 -18.23 -9.44
C LYS A 387 -22.42 -17.08 -10.21
N LEU A 388 -21.60 -16.22 -10.83
CA LEU A 388 -22.08 -15.21 -11.76
C LEU A 388 -22.63 -15.89 -13.02
N GLU A 389 -23.78 -15.41 -13.49
CA GLU A 389 -24.44 -15.95 -14.69
C GLU A 389 -23.71 -15.52 -15.95
N THR A 390 -23.94 -16.23 -17.05
CA THR A 390 -23.47 -15.81 -18.36
C THR A 390 -24.14 -14.51 -18.82
N GLY A 391 -23.38 -13.68 -19.53
CA GLY A 391 -23.73 -12.33 -19.97
C GLY A 391 -23.17 -11.23 -19.09
N SER A 392 -23.70 -10.01 -19.26
CA SER A 392 -23.32 -8.86 -18.45
C SER A 392 -23.88 -8.98 -17.03
N ASN A 393 -22.98 -8.85 -16.05
CA ASN A 393 -23.27 -8.76 -14.63
C ASN A 393 -22.84 -7.37 -14.15
N THR A 394 -23.70 -6.68 -13.41
CA THR A 394 -23.31 -5.45 -12.71
C THR A 394 -22.84 -5.79 -11.30
N ILE A 395 -21.56 -5.56 -11.04
CA ILE A 395 -20.93 -5.71 -9.73
C ILE A 395 -20.82 -4.33 -9.10
N THR A 396 -21.43 -4.16 -7.94
CA THR A 396 -21.37 -2.93 -7.15
C THR A 396 -20.31 -3.09 -6.08
N VAL A 397 -19.32 -2.19 -6.10
CA VAL A 397 -18.33 -2.04 -5.03
C VAL A 397 -18.83 -0.96 -4.08
N GLY A 398 -19.01 -1.30 -2.80
CA GLY A 398 -19.38 -0.38 -1.73
C GLY A 398 -18.23 -0.12 -0.76
N ALA A 399 -17.99 1.14 -0.42
CA ALA A 399 -17.14 1.56 0.69
C ALA A 399 -18.00 2.23 1.76
N GLU A 400 -18.16 1.56 2.90
CA GLU A 400 -18.83 2.07 4.09
C GLU A 400 -17.82 2.70 5.04
N PHE A 401 -18.06 3.92 5.52
CA PHE A 401 -17.12 4.62 6.40
C PHE A 401 -17.79 5.64 7.33
N ASN A 402 -17.19 5.87 8.50
CA ASN A 402 -17.60 6.98 9.38
C ASN A 402 -17.05 8.31 8.86
N PHE A 403 -17.86 9.35 8.89
CA PHE A 403 -17.42 10.71 8.57
C PHE A 403 -18.10 11.76 9.46
N GLY A 404 -17.48 12.94 9.55
CA GLY A 404 -18.00 14.09 10.27
C GLY A 404 -18.02 15.35 9.41
N THR A 405 -19.17 16.00 9.28
CA THR A 405 -19.28 17.34 8.66
C THR A 405 -19.44 18.39 9.76
N MET A 406 -18.75 19.52 9.61
CA MET A 406 -18.88 20.71 10.45
C MET A 406 -19.36 21.89 9.62
N SER A 407 -20.18 22.76 10.20
CA SER A 407 -20.74 23.93 9.52
C SER A 407 -21.01 25.08 10.47
N PHE A 408 -20.87 26.32 9.98
CA PHE A 408 -21.34 27.53 10.66
C PHE A 408 -22.25 28.37 9.76
N LEU A 409 -23.15 29.12 10.38
CA LEU A 409 -23.99 30.14 9.74
C LEU A 409 -23.86 31.44 10.53
N LYS A 410 -23.52 32.53 9.85
CA LYS A 410 -23.56 33.88 10.43
C LYS A 410 -24.99 34.41 10.44
N ALA A 411 -25.39 35.05 11.52
CA ALA A 411 -26.66 35.77 11.63
C ALA A 411 -26.46 37.09 12.37
N TYR A 412 -27.27 38.08 12.00
CA TYR A 412 -27.20 39.44 12.54
C TYR A 412 -28.37 39.67 13.49
N PHE A 413 -28.08 40.32 14.61
CA PHE A 413 -29.04 40.58 15.68
C PHE A 413 -29.09 42.07 15.96
N ILE A 414 -30.28 42.66 15.95
CA ILE A 414 -30.52 44.08 16.16
C ILE A 414 -31.70 44.23 17.12
N ASP A 415 -31.77 45.30 17.91
CA ASP A 415 -32.98 45.59 18.68
C ASP A 415 -34.23 45.71 17.75
N ARG A 416 -35.34 45.09 18.16
CA ARG A 416 -36.56 45.01 17.33
C ARG A 416 -37.26 46.36 17.17
N GLU A 417 -37.16 47.26 18.14
CA GLU A 417 -37.76 48.59 18.04
C GLU A 417 -36.91 49.49 17.14
N ARG A 418 -35.58 49.41 17.25
CA ARG A 418 -34.63 50.03 16.32
C ARG A 418 -34.84 49.57 14.88
N LEU A 419 -34.97 48.26 14.65
CA LEU A 419 -35.26 47.70 13.32
C LEU A 419 -36.57 48.27 12.75
N ARG A 420 -37.62 48.38 13.58
CA ARG A 420 -38.90 49.00 13.20
C ARG A 420 -38.81 50.50 12.94
N ALA A 421 -37.91 51.23 13.62
CA ALA A 421 -37.65 52.63 13.34
C ALA A 421 -36.98 52.79 11.96
N MET A 422 -35.85 52.11 11.73
CA MET A 422 -35.11 52.14 10.46
C MET A 422 -35.98 51.72 9.27
N THR A 423 -36.81 50.68 9.43
CA THR A 423 -37.75 50.24 8.38
C THR A 423 -38.82 51.30 8.06
N ARG A 424 -39.28 52.08 9.05
CA ARG A 424 -40.24 53.18 8.83
C ARG A 424 -39.60 54.39 8.14
N GLU A 425 -38.30 54.60 8.37
CA GLU A 425 -37.49 55.65 7.73
C GLU A 425 -36.93 55.20 6.35
N ASN A 426 -37.27 53.99 5.89
CA ASN A 426 -36.80 53.39 4.64
C ASN A 426 -35.26 53.25 4.56
N LEU A 427 -34.62 53.01 5.71
CA LEU A 427 -33.18 52.74 5.84
C LEU A 427 -32.93 51.22 5.92
N ASP A 428 -31.96 50.71 5.14
CA ASP A 428 -31.50 49.32 5.24
C ASP A 428 -30.43 49.21 6.34
N PRO A 429 -30.67 48.47 7.45
CA PRO A 429 -29.68 48.31 8.50
C PRO A 429 -28.35 47.72 8.03
N PHE A 430 -28.33 46.92 6.96
CA PHE A 430 -27.08 46.39 6.44
C PHE A 430 -26.19 47.48 5.83
N ASP A 431 -26.76 48.44 5.11
CA ASP A 431 -25.98 49.53 4.51
C ASP A 431 -25.53 50.53 5.59
N GLU A 432 -26.42 50.89 6.52
CA GLU A 432 -26.12 51.80 7.64
C GLU A 432 -25.01 51.28 8.56
N PHE A 433 -24.94 49.96 8.79
CA PHE A 433 -23.87 49.34 9.57
C PHE A 433 -22.70 48.80 8.73
N GLY A 434 -22.66 49.08 7.41
CA GLY A 434 -21.56 48.70 6.52
C GLY A 434 -21.39 47.18 6.30
N ILE A 435 -22.45 46.41 6.54
CA ILE A 435 -22.48 44.95 6.42
C ILE A 435 -22.64 44.55 4.95
N LYS A 436 -21.54 44.09 4.35
CA LYS A 436 -21.51 43.67 2.93
C LYS A 436 -22.22 42.35 2.66
N ASP A 437 -22.26 41.45 3.65
CA ASP A 437 -22.89 40.14 3.54
C ASP A 437 -24.34 40.21 4.04
N LYS A 438 -25.26 40.63 3.16
CA LYS A 438 -26.69 40.79 3.50
C LYS A 438 -27.47 39.47 3.55
N LYS A 439 -26.89 38.38 3.05
CA LYS A 439 -27.51 37.04 2.97
C LYS A 439 -26.45 35.95 3.22
N PRO A 440 -25.90 35.87 4.45
CA PRO A 440 -24.97 34.83 4.84
C PRO A 440 -25.57 33.45 4.59
N THR A 441 -24.84 32.62 3.85
CA THR A 441 -25.15 31.21 3.66
C THR A 441 -24.33 30.35 4.63
N ALA A 442 -24.84 29.17 4.98
CA ALA A 442 -24.07 28.21 5.76
C ALA A 442 -22.78 27.80 5.03
N VAL A 443 -21.65 27.86 5.73
CA VAL A 443 -20.36 27.37 5.26
C VAL A 443 -20.09 26.03 5.94
N TYR A 444 -19.62 25.04 5.20
CA TYR A 444 -19.39 23.68 5.72
C TYR A 444 -18.12 23.04 5.13
N THR A 445 -17.58 22.05 5.84
CA THR A 445 -16.43 21.27 5.38
C THR A 445 -16.78 20.42 4.16
N ASN A 446 -15.84 20.28 3.22
CA ASN A 446 -16.05 19.68 1.90
C ASN A 446 -16.06 18.13 1.92
N GLY A 447 -16.92 17.56 2.77
CA GLY A 447 -17.21 16.14 2.87
C GLY A 447 -18.42 15.69 2.02
N PRO A 448 -18.86 14.42 2.17
CA PRO A 448 -19.96 13.83 1.40
C PRO A 448 -21.34 14.45 1.69
N VAL A 449 -21.65 14.74 2.95
CA VAL A 449 -22.92 15.37 3.34
C VAL A 449 -22.71 16.86 3.54
N ALA A 450 -23.50 17.67 2.84
CA ALA A 450 -23.62 19.10 3.09
C ALA A 450 -24.53 19.36 4.31
N ILE A 451 -24.19 20.38 5.08
CA ILE A 451 -25.06 20.90 6.16
C ILE A 451 -25.48 22.31 5.74
N GLY A 452 -26.66 22.42 5.15
CA GLY A 452 -27.33 23.70 4.95
C GLY A 452 -27.89 24.21 6.28
N MET A 453 -27.83 25.52 6.49
CA MET A 453 -28.54 26.20 7.58
C MET A 453 -29.11 27.51 7.09
N GLU A 454 -30.27 27.88 7.64
CA GLU A 454 -30.95 29.15 7.34
C GLU A 454 -31.71 29.62 8.58
N THR A 455 -31.72 30.92 8.86
CA THR A 455 -32.59 31.53 9.89
C THR A 455 -33.83 32.14 9.25
N THR A 456 -34.90 32.34 10.03
CA THR A 456 -36.16 32.97 9.53
C THR A 456 -35.95 34.33 8.84
N SER A 457 -34.86 35.03 9.17
CA SER A 457 -34.33 36.18 8.47
C SER A 457 -32.82 36.25 8.73
N PRO A 458 -31.99 36.73 7.79
CA PRO A 458 -30.58 37.02 8.04
C PRO A 458 -30.34 38.08 9.13
N LEU A 459 -31.29 39.01 9.27
CA LEU A 459 -31.34 40.02 10.33
C LEU A 459 -32.51 39.74 11.28
N ILE A 460 -32.20 39.49 12.55
CA ILE A 460 -33.14 39.04 13.57
C ILE A 460 -33.38 40.19 14.56
N GLY A 461 -34.63 40.68 14.60
CA GLY A 461 -35.06 41.68 15.57
C GLY A 461 -35.27 41.07 16.95
N VAL A 462 -34.41 41.43 17.90
CA VAL A 462 -34.37 40.91 19.27
C VAL A 462 -35.31 41.68 20.20
N SER A 463 -36.03 40.99 21.09
CA SER A 463 -37.04 41.59 21.96
C SER A 463 -37.30 40.75 23.20
N ASN A 464 -37.79 41.35 24.28
CA ASN A 464 -38.20 40.64 25.50
C ASN A 464 -39.45 39.75 25.30
N ALA A 465 -40.24 39.99 24.25
CA ALA A 465 -41.44 39.20 23.95
C ALA A 465 -41.62 38.94 22.44
N TYR A 466 -41.72 37.66 22.07
CA TYR A 466 -41.97 37.22 20.69
C TYR A 466 -43.39 36.68 20.54
N ILE A 467 -44.12 37.18 19.55
CA ILE A 467 -45.41 36.60 19.10
C ILE A 467 -45.12 35.29 18.33
N THR A 468 -44.03 35.28 17.58
CA THR A 468 -43.48 34.11 16.89
C THR A 468 -41.96 34.13 17.07
N SER A 469 -41.41 33.18 17.83
CA SER A 469 -39.96 33.07 18.03
C SER A 469 -39.24 32.80 16.71
N PRO A 470 -38.04 33.37 16.49
CA PRO A 470 -37.22 33.06 15.32
C PRO A 470 -36.85 31.56 15.29
N ARG A 471 -36.58 31.05 14.09
CA ARG A 471 -36.19 29.65 13.87
C ARG A 471 -34.86 29.56 13.13
N VAL A 472 -34.12 28.50 13.44
CA VAL A 472 -33.03 27.98 12.61
C VAL A 472 -33.51 26.69 11.95
N GLY A 473 -33.42 26.66 10.63
CA GLY A 473 -33.54 25.45 9.82
C GLY A 473 -32.14 24.88 9.58
N ILE A 474 -32.03 23.54 9.66
CA ILE A 474 -30.81 22.80 9.37
C ILE A 474 -31.19 21.68 8.41
N THR A 475 -30.50 21.58 7.27
CA THR A 475 -30.73 20.54 6.28
C THR A 475 -29.46 19.72 6.10
N LEU A 476 -29.55 18.42 6.35
CA LEU A 476 -28.53 17.45 5.95
C LEU A 476 -28.87 17.01 4.53
N GLU A 477 -28.00 17.28 3.56
CA GLU A 477 -28.21 16.97 2.15
C GLU A 477 -27.04 16.16 1.57
N ASN A 478 -27.37 15.16 0.78
CA ASN A 478 -26.42 14.38 0.01
C ASN A 478 -25.93 15.17 -1.21
N ARG A 479 -24.62 15.32 -1.39
CA ARG A 479 -24.07 16.22 -2.42
C ARG A 479 -24.10 15.57 -3.81
N PRO A 480 -24.44 16.32 -4.89
CA PRO A 480 -24.50 15.76 -6.25
C PRO A 480 -23.20 15.12 -6.75
N ASP A 481 -22.05 15.63 -6.30
CA ASP A 481 -20.72 15.12 -6.67
C ASP A 481 -20.41 13.74 -6.06
N TRP A 482 -21.24 13.26 -5.11
CA TRP A 482 -21.02 12.04 -4.35
C TRP A 482 -21.96 10.92 -4.76
N GLN A 483 -21.39 9.88 -5.37
CA GLN A 483 -22.09 8.64 -5.73
C GLN A 483 -22.26 7.73 -4.50
N GLY A 484 -23.09 8.17 -3.54
CA GLY A 484 -23.32 7.45 -2.30
C GLY A 484 -24.58 7.88 -1.57
N LYS A 485 -24.76 7.40 -0.34
CA LYS A 485 -25.88 7.75 0.54
C LYS A 485 -25.51 7.68 2.02
N ILE A 486 -26.28 8.39 2.86
CA ILE A 486 -26.11 8.33 4.31
C ILE A 486 -26.73 7.04 4.82
N LYS A 487 -25.90 6.10 5.26
CA LYS A 487 -26.34 4.79 5.76
C LYS A 487 -26.98 4.91 7.14
N LYS A 488 -26.39 5.72 8.03
CA LYS A 488 -26.88 5.96 9.39
C LYS A 488 -26.40 7.30 9.94
N LEU A 489 -27.30 8.15 10.43
CA LEU A 489 -26.92 9.28 11.29
C LEU A 489 -26.52 8.76 12.68
N LYS A 490 -25.33 9.14 13.18
CA LYS A 490 -24.82 8.76 14.51
C LYS A 490 -25.03 9.87 15.54
N GLU A 491 -24.74 11.11 15.15
CA GLU A 491 -24.80 12.29 16.01
C GLU A 491 -25.17 13.52 15.17
N LEU A 492 -26.01 14.40 15.72
CA LEU A 492 -26.27 15.74 15.21
C LEU A 492 -26.34 16.70 16.39
N VAL A 493 -25.45 17.68 16.45
CA VAL A 493 -25.36 18.68 17.52
C VAL A 493 -25.44 20.08 16.94
N ILE A 494 -26.29 20.91 17.55
CA ILE A 494 -26.42 22.34 17.30
C ILE A 494 -25.77 23.08 18.46
N PHE A 495 -24.92 24.06 18.16
CA PHE A 495 -24.32 24.94 19.16
C PHE A 495 -24.88 26.35 18.95
N MET A 496 -25.68 26.80 19.92
CA MET A 496 -26.27 28.13 19.96
C MET A 496 -25.28 29.10 20.62
N PRO A 497 -25.06 30.31 20.06
CA PRO A 497 -24.16 31.29 20.66
C PRO A 497 -24.76 31.90 21.94
N LYS A 498 -23.89 32.41 22.83
CA LYS A 498 -24.27 33.10 24.08
C LYS A 498 -25.42 34.10 23.90
N GLY A 499 -26.39 34.02 24.81
CA GLY A 499 -27.64 34.77 24.77
C GLY A 499 -28.79 34.10 24.00
N ILE A 500 -28.54 33.02 23.27
CA ILE A 500 -29.57 32.26 22.55
C ILE A 500 -29.82 30.92 23.26
N LYS A 501 -31.05 30.73 23.75
CA LYS A 501 -31.48 29.49 24.41
C LYS A 501 -32.61 28.83 23.62
N MET A 502 -32.72 27.51 23.76
CA MET A 502 -33.72 26.66 23.10
C MET A 502 -34.35 25.72 24.13
N THR A 503 -35.67 25.51 24.08
CA THR A 503 -36.39 24.51 24.88
C THR A 503 -36.32 23.16 24.16
N PRO A 504 -35.44 22.21 24.56
CA PRO A 504 -35.02 21.14 23.65
C PRO A 504 -36.13 20.16 23.25
N GLU A 505 -37.18 20.07 24.07
CA GLU A 505 -38.27 19.10 23.93
C GLU A 505 -39.47 19.61 23.09
N THR A 506 -39.61 20.92 22.91
CA THR A 506 -40.83 21.53 22.35
C THR A 506 -40.58 22.58 21.26
N ASP A 507 -39.39 23.18 21.20
CA ASP A 507 -39.07 24.21 20.20
C ASP A 507 -38.70 23.64 18.82
N CYS A 508 -38.38 22.34 18.73
CA CYS A 508 -37.93 21.68 17.51
C CYS A 508 -38.96 20.70 16.92
N ASN A 509 -38.90 20.46 15.60
CA ASN A 509 -39.72 19.44 14.91
C ASN A 509 -39.31 17.98 15.23
N ARG A 510 -38.19 17.79 15.94
CA ARG A 510 -37.67 16.53 16.50
C ARG A 510 -37.06 16.87 17.85
N GLU A 511 -37.10 15.95 18.82
CA GLU A 511 -36.60 16.21 20.16
C GLU A 511 -35.07 16.32 20.20
N PHE A 512 -34.56 17.40 20.79
CA PHE A 512 -33.16 17.55 21.16
C PHE A 512 -33.00 17.41 22.68
N LYS A 513 -31.77 17.18 23.12
CA LYS A 513 -31.37 17.15 24.54
C LYS A 513 -30.18 18.06 24.73
N GLU A 514 -30.01 18.59 25.94
CA GLU A 514 -28.82 19.35 26.30
C GLU A 514 -27.55 18.51 26.11
N TYR A 515 -26.55 19.11 25.47
CA TYR A 515 -25.27 18.49 25.14
C TYR A 515 -24.18 19.31 25.81
N THR A 516 -23.50 18.71 26.79
CA THR A 516 -22.49 19.36 27.63
C THR A 516 -21.08 18.98 27.18
N LEU A 517 -20.07 19.70 27.68
CA LEU A 517 -18.66 19.38 27.40
C LEU A 517 -18.34 17.90 27.76
N ASN A 518 -18.82 17.42 28.91
CA ASN A 518 -18.63 16.03 29.36
C ASN A 518 -19.30 15.00 28.42
N ARG A 519 -20.48 15.33 27.85
CA ARG A 519 -21.11 14.49 26.80
C ARG A 519 -20.30 14.46 25.50
N CYS A 520 -19.42 15.42 25.27
CA CYS A 520 -18.52 15.45 24.13
C CYS A 520 -17.20 14.71 24.41
N SER A 521 -16.47 15.13 25.45
CA SER A 521 -15.11 14.66 25.75
C SER A 521 -15.13 13.36 26.55
N TRP A 522 -15.55 13.41 27.83
CA TRP A 522 -15.60 12.26 28.74
C TRP A 522 -16.69 12.39 29.80
N GLY A 523 -17.43 11.30 30.01
CA GLY A 523 -18.44 11.18 31.05
C GLY A 523 -17.86 10.54 32.31
N GLU A 524 -17.14 11.30 33.13
CA GLU A 524 -16.81 10.87 34.49
C GLU A 524 -17.94 11.31 35.44
N GLY A 525 -18.82 10.38 35.79
CA GLY A 525 -20.05 10.70 36.53
C GLY A 525 -21.10 9.58 36.54
N SER A 526 -20.78 8.47 37.21
CA SER A 526 -21.72 7.50 37.82
C SER A 526 -23.19 7.50 37.37
N CYS A 527 -23.60 6.49 36.58
CA CYS A 527 -24.86 5.76 36.84
C CYS A 527 -25.07 4.53 35.95
N CYS A 528 -24.72 4.64 34.67
CA CYS A 528 -25.53 4.01 33.63
C CYS A 528 -24.73 3.03 32.78
N THR A 529 -25.28 1.83 32.61
CA THR A 529 -24.66 0.66 31.96
C THR A 529 -24.78 0.65 30.43
N ASP A 530 -25.47 1.63 29.86
CA ASP A 530 -25.83 1.66 28.45
C ASP A 530 -24.79 2.41 27.61
N ASP A 531 -24.51 1.91 26.40
CA ASP A 531 -23.55 2.52 25.46
C ASP A 531 -23.93 3.96 25.02
N ALA A 532 -25.14 4.43 25.38
CA ALA A 532 -25.66 5.76 25.06
C ALA A 532 -25.15 6.89 26.00
N ASP A 533 -24.58 6.56 27.16
CA ASP A 533 -24.08 7.56 28.14
C ASP A 533 -22.55 7.76 28.12
N LYS A 534 -21.84 7.07 27.21
CA LYS A 534 -20.42 7.32 26.93
C LYS A 534 -20.26 8.60 26.10
N GLY A 535 -19.23 9.40 26.40
CA GLY A 535 -18.94 10.64 25.68
C GLY A 535 -18.72 10.42 24.17
N SER A 536 -19.10 11.41 23.34
CA SER A 536 -19.05 11.35 21.87
C SER A 536 -17.71 10.84 21.32
N CYS A 537 -16.59 11.33 21.86
CA CYS A 537 -15.25 10.89 21.46
C CYS A 537 -14.95 9.42 21.81
N GLU A 538 -15.43 8.93 22.96
CA GLU A 538 -15.28 7.53 23.35
C GLU A 538 -16.13 6.63 22.43
N ALA A 539 -17.40 6.98 22.25
CA ALA A 539 -18.38 6.18 21.50
C ALA A 539 -18.17 6.15 19.98
N PHE A 540 -17.75 7.26 19.37
CA PHE A 540 -17.70 7.41 17.91
C PHE A 540 -16.30 7.54 17.31
N VAL A 541 -15.25 7.75 18.12
CA VAL A 541 -13.86 7.81 17.64
C VAL A 541 -13.04 6.67 18.22
N LYS A 542 -12.97 6.57 19.55
CA LYS A 542 -12.11 5.58 20.23
C LYS A 542 -12.58 4.15 20.02
N LYS A 543 -13.84 3.83 20.38
CA LYS A 543 -14.37 2.46 20.27
C LYS A 543 -14.28 1.89 18.84
N PRO A 544 -14.73 2.59 17.77
CA PRO A 544 -14.61 2.07 16.40
C PRO A 544 -13.16 1.90 15.91
N CYS A 545 -12.23 2.75 16.37
CA CYS A 545 -10.80 2.63 16.05
C CYS A 545 -10.18 1.40 16.74
N LEU A 546 -10.55 1.13 18.00
CA LEU A 546 -10.09 -0.07 18.71
C LEU A 546 -10.69 -1.37 18.13
N GLU A 547 -11.95 -1.34 17.67
CA GLU A 547 -12.57 -2.46 16.93
C GLU A 547 -11.79 -2.81 15.64
N VAL A 548 -11.17 -1.82 14.98
CA VAL A 548 -10.22 -2.05 13.87
C VAL A 548 -8.91 -2.65 14.38
N CYS A 549 -8.33 -2.10 15.46
CA CYS A 549 -7.07 -2.61 16.02
C CYS A 549 -7.17 -4.06 16.50
N ASP A 550 -8.32 -4.50 17.01
CA ASP A 550 -8.57 -5.90 17.37
C ASP A 550 -8.36 -6.86 16.20
N GLY A 551 -8.56 -6.38 14.97
CA GLY A 551 -8.26 -7.12 13.74
C GLY A 551 -6.80 -7.58 13.60
N TYR A 552 -5.86 -6.90 14.27
CA TYR A 552 -4.41 -7.17 14.25
C TYR A 552 -3.94 -8.12 15.37
N LYS A 553 -4.80 -8.48 16.34
CA LYS A 553 -4.45 -9.41 17.43
C LYS A 553 -4.18 -10.85 16.96
N GLU A 554 -4.65 -11.21 15.77
CA GLU A 554 -4.75 -12.60 15.29
C GLU A 554 -3.65 -13.02 14.29
N LYS A 555 -2.60 -12.21 14.09
CA LYS A 555 -1.49 -12.54 13.16
C LYS A 555 -0.13 -12.58 13.85
N GLU A 556 0.76 -13.40 13.29
CA GLU A 556 2.18 -13.55 13.68
C GLU A 556 3.04 -12.28 13.49
N SER A 557 2.45 -11.17 13.01
CA SER A 557 3.03 -9.83 13.10
C SER A 557 3.04 -9.37 14.56
N GLY A 558 4.19 -9.52 15.22
CA GLY A 558 4.33 -9.39 16.68
C GLY A 558 3.77 -8.12 17.35
N ALA A 559 3.73 -8.17 18.68
CA ALA A 559 3.03 -7.25 19.59
C ALA A 559 3.21 -5.73 19.34
N THR A 560 4.25 -5.33 18.61
CA THR A 560 4.51 -3.95 18.19
C THR A 560 3.43 -3.37 17.27
N SER A 561 2.80 -4.17 16.41
CA SER A 561 1.83 -3.65 15.41
C SER A 561 0.49 -3.29 16.03
N TYR A 562 -0.04 -4.16 16.89
CA TYR A 562 -1.26 -3.90 17.66
C TYR A 562 -1.09 -2.70 18.60
N GLU A 563 0.03 -2.63 19.34
CA GLU A 563 0.27 -1.51 20.25
C GLU A 563 0.50 -0.19 19.48
N SER A 564 1.07 -0.22 18.28
CA SER A 564 1.14 0.96 17.39
C SER A 564 -0.25 1.47 17.01
N CYS A 565 -1.15 0.58 16.54
CA CYS A 565 -2.53 0.92 16.19
C CYS A 565 -3.27 1.54 17.38
N LYS A 566 -3.16 0.92 18.56
CA LYS A 566 -3.78 1.39 19.80
C LYS A 566 -3.26 2.77 20.24
N ASN A 567 -1.95 3.01 20.15
CA ASN A 567 -1.37 4.32 20.43
C ASN A 567 -1.88 5.41 19.48
N GLU A 568 -2.13 5.06 18.22
CA GLU A 568 -2.72 5.98 17.23
C GLU A 568 -4.21 6.25 17.52
N CYS A 569 -4.99 5.25 17.91
CA CYS A 569 -6.37 5.47 18.39
C CYS A 569 -6.42 6.38 19.63
N GLU A 570 -5.51 6.22 20.61
CA GLU A 570 -5.44 7.11 21.78
C GLU A 570 -5.01 8.54 21.41
N ALA A 571 -4.16 8.73 20.40
CA ALA A 571 -3.81 10.05 19.89
C ALA A 571 -5.02 10.75 19.24
N ASN A 572 -5.78 10.02 18.41
CA ASN A 572 -7.01 10.54 17.79
C ASN A 572 -8.11 10.82 18.82
N TYR A 573 -8.27 9.96 19.82
CA TYR A 573 -9.17 10.19 20.94
C TYR A 573 -8.83 11.49 21.70
N LYS A 574 -7.55 11.71 22.04
CA LYS A 574 -7.09 12.97 22.66
C LYS A 574 -7.33 14.19 21.79
N LYS A 575 -7.20 14.06 20.46
CA LYS A 575 -7.53 15.13 19.50
C LYS A 575 -9.03 15.46 19.52
N CYS A 576 -9.91 14.46 19.45
CA CYS A 576 -11.36 14.67 19.58
C CYS A 576 -11.72 15.36 20.91
N VAL A 577 -11.10 14.95 22.02
CA VAL A 577 -11.29 15.57 23.34
C VAL A 577 -10.89 17.05 23.36
N SER A 578 -9.77 17.43 22.72
CA SER A 578 -9.38 18.85 22.64
C SER A 578 -10.33 19.66 21.76
N GLU A 579 -10.82 19.06 20.66
CA GLU A 579 -11.84 19.68 19.79
C GLU A 579 -13.15 19.99 20.52
N CYS A 580 -13.58 19.14 21.44
CA CYS A 580 -14.78 19.38 22.23
C CYS A 580 -14.75 20.74 22.94
N THR A 581 -13.62 21.13 23.53
CA THR A 581 -13.47 22.44 24.19
C THR A 581 -13.73 23.60 23.21
N PHE A 582 -13.23 23.50 21.97
CA PHE A 582 -13.41 24.54 20.94
C PHE A 582 -14.82 24.61 20.34
N LEU A 583 -15.62 23.54 20.45
CA LEU A 583 -17.04 23.55 20.08
C LEU A 583 -17.87 24.41 21.04
N PHE A 584 -17.57 24.34 22.34
CA PHE A 584 -18.28 25.06 23.40
C PHE A 584 -17.72 26.46 23.69
N LYS A 585 -16.45 26.72 23.37
CA LYS A 585 -15.82 28.03 23.59
C LYS A 585 -14.83 28.38 22.49
N ASP A 586 -14.94 29.60 21.96
CA ASP A 586 -14.00 30.14 20.95
C ASP A 586 -13.72 31.61 21.26
N GLN A 587 -12.48 31.90 21.66
CA GLN A 587 -12.07 33.18 22.25
C GLN A 587 -13.00 33.54 23.45
N ASP A 588 -13.69 34.69 23.38
CA ASP A 588 -14.66 35.16 24.37
C ASP A 588 -16.10 34.64 24.13
N ASN A 589 -16.34 33.90 23.05
CA ASN A 589 -17.67 33.40 22.71
C ASN A 589 -17.93 32.02 23.34
N GLU A 590 -18.97 31.94 24.15
CA GLU A 590 -19.48 30.70 24.75
C GLU A 590 -20.70 30.19 23.97
N TYR A 591 -20.88 28.86 23.94
CA TYR A 591 -21.92 28.19 23.18
C TYR A 591 -22.69 27.17 24.04
N ALA A 592 -24.01 27.13 23.88
CA ALA A 592 -24.89 26.10 24.45
C ALA A 592 -25.12 24.99 23.42
N GLY A 593 -24.78 23.75 23.78
CA GLY A 593 -24.92 22.58 22.91
C GLY A 593 -26.26 21.86 23.07
N TYR A 594 -26.83 21.43 21.95
CA TYR A 594 -28.06 20.63 21.91
C TYR A 594 -27.92 19.49 20.89
N ALA A 595 -28.04 18.24 21.33
CA ALA A 595 -27.90 17.04 20.50
C ALA A 595 -29.24 16.38 20.20
N LEU A 596 -29.42 15.88 18.98
CA LEU A 596 -30.64 15.17 18.55
C LEU A 596 -30.85 13.90 19.39
N ASN A 597 -32.05 13.70 19.95
CA ASN A 597 -32.35 12.53 20.78
C ASN A 597 -32.60 11.27 19.94
N MET A 598 -31.51 10.57 19.61
CA MET A 598 -31.53 9.35 18.79
C MET A 598 -32.41 8.21 19.34
N ASN A 599 -32.71 8.18 20.64
CA ASN A 599 -33.48 7.09 21.26
C ASN A 599 -35.01 7.22 21.09
N LYS A 600 -35.53 8.43 20.84
CA LYS A 600 -36.96 8.67 20.55
C LYS A 600 -37.27 8.71 19.05
N ILE A 601 -36.25 8.63 18.21
CA ILE A 601 -36.37 8.37 16.78
C ILE A 601 -36.68 6.88 16.63
N SER A 602 -37.88 6.53 16.14
CA SER A 602 -38.35 5.14 16.12
C SER A 602 -37.39 4.23 15.35
N ILE A 603 -36.91 3.19 16.03
CA ILE A 603 -35.86 2.29 15.55
C ILE A 603 -36.38 1.44 14.37
N LYS A 604 -36.22 1.95 13.14
CA LYS A 604 -35.62 1.20 12.00
C LYS A 604 -35.50 1.98 10.67
N ASN A 605 -36.38 2.93 10.33
CA ASN A 605 -36.54 3.38 8.93
C ASN A 605 -36.33 4.88 8.61
N GLU A 606 -36.40 5.84 9.54
CA GLU A 606 -36.46 7.28 9.14
C GLU A 606 -35.08 7.90 8.75
N PHE A 607 -34.01 7.45 9.40
CA PHE A 607 -32.62 7.96 9.25
C PHE A 607 -31.61 6.87 8.84
N LYS A 608 -32.14 5.75 8.34
CA LYS A 608 -31.39 4.71 7.66
C LYS A 608 -31.60 4.90 6.16
N ASP A 609 -30.53 4.88 5.37
CA ASP A 609 -30.57 5.08 3.91
C ASP A 609 -31.25 6.42 3.50
N ILE A 610 -30.61 7.55 3.80
CA ILE A 610 -31.07 8.88 3.36
C ILE A 610 -30.46 9.20 1.99
N ASP A 611 -31.28 9.12 0.94
CA ASP A 611 -30.84 9.30 -0.45
C ASP A 611 -30.80 10.77 -0.93
N ARG A 612 -31.58 11.67 -0.30
CA ARG A 612 -31.68 13.10 -0.69
C ARG A 612 -31.33 14.04 0.46
N PHE A 613 -32.33 14.41 1.28
CA PHE A 613 -32.12 15.32 2.40
C PHE A 613 -33.05 15.05 3.60
N ARG A 614 -32.70 15.65 4.74
CA ARG A 614 -33.52 15.72 5.96
C ARG A 614 -33.38 17.11 6.57
N SER A 615 -34.51 17.73 6.93
CA SER A 615 -34.54 19.08 7.51
C SER A 615 -35.09 19.08 8.94
N PHE A 616 -34.37 19.75 9.81
CA PHE A 616 -34.70 20.02 11.20
C PHE A 616 -35.03 21.51 11.31
N SER A 617 -36.03 21.87 12.11
CA SER A 617 -36.39 23.27 12.36
C SER A 617 -36.62 23.45 13.84
N CYS A 618 -35.83 24.35 14.43
CA CYS A 618 -35.83 24.65 15.85
C CYS A 618 -36.10 26.13 16.07
N ARG A 619 -37.08 26.45 16.91
CA ARG A 619 -37.27 27.79 17.46
C ARG A 619 -36.15 28.09 18.46
N PHE A 620 -35.80 29.35 18.62
CA PHE A 620 -34.89 29.80 19.66
C PHE A 620 -35.32 31.14 20.22
N ASN A 621 -34.90 31.45 21.44
CA ASN A 621 -35.19 32.70 22.13
C ASN A 621 -33.87 33.48 22.35
N PRO A 622 -33.61 34.55 21.57
CA PRO A 622 -32.50 35.46 21.83
C PRO A 622 -32.87 36.45 22.95
N ILE A 623 -32.09 36.43 24.02
CA ILE A 623 -32.18 37.30 25.19
C ILE A 623 -31.51 38.65 24.83
N PRO A 624 -32.21 39.81 24.88
CA PRO A 624 -31.67 41.08 24.39
C PRO A 624 -30.30 41.45 24.95
N ASP A 625 -30.17 41.51 26.27
CA ASP A 625 -28.95 42.00 26.94
C ASP A 625 -27.74 41.07 26.72
N GLU A 626 -27.96 39.75 26.66
CA GLU A 626 -26.90 38.77 26.41
C GLU A 626 -26.46 38.70 24.93
N VAL A 627 -27.37 38.95 23.98
CA VAL A 627 -27.10 38.85 22.53
C VAL A 627 -26.53 40.15 21.97
N LEU A 628 -27.09 41.31 22.36
CA LEU A 628 -26.69 42.63 21.86
C LEU A 628 -25.59 43.28 22.71
N GLY A 629 -25.58 43.03 24.02
CA GLY A 629 -24.71 43.75 24.96
C GLY A 629 -24.86 45.26 24.83
N ASN A 630 -23.75 45.98 24.76
CA ASN A 630 -23.73 47.44 24.59
C ASN A 630 -23.72 47.88 23.11
N THR A 631 -23.91 46.96 22.16
CA THR A 631 -23.78 47.23 20.71
C THR A 631 -25.13 47.25 19.99
N PRO A 632 -25.34 48.16 19.03
CA PRO A 632 -26.65 48.36 18.38
C PRO A 632 -27.04 47.22 17.43
N ILE A 633 -26.04 46.51 16.90
CA ILE A 633 -26.15 45.32 16.08
C ILE A 633 -25.00 44.38 16.45
N THR A 634 -25.26 43.08 16.56
CA THR A 634 -24.22 42.06 16.78
C THR A 634 -24.26 41.00 15.69
N THR A 635 -23.09 40.44 15.38
CA THR A 635 -22.99 39.22 14.57
C THR A 635 -22.77 38.05 15.52
N LYS A 636 -23.54 36.98 15.35
CA LYS A 636 -23.33 35.71 16.05
C LYS A 636 -23.29 34.58 15.03
N GLU A 637 -22.62 33.49 15.38
CA GLU A 637 -22.51 32.30 14.55
C GLU A 637 -23.29 31.15 15.18
N PHE A 638 -24.15 30.49 14.42
CA PHE A 638 -24.68 29.17 14.76
C PHE A 638 -23.70 28.12 14.24
N ARG A 639 -23.44 27.05 15.00
CA ARG A 639 -22.56 25.96 14.56
C ARG A 639 -23.29 24.63 14.60
N VAL A 640 -23.02 23.73 13.66
CA VAL A 640 -23.58 22.38 13.62
C VAL A 640 -22.48 21.37 13.34
N LYS A 641 -22.46 20.28 14.11
CA LYS A 641 -21.63 19.10 13.88
C LYS A 641 -22.54 17.90 13.64
N ALA A 642 -22.27 17.13 12.59
CA ALA A 642 -22.93 15.86 12.34
C ALA A 642 -21.90 14.75 12.15
N ARG A 643 -22.10 13.60 12.82
CA ARG A 643 -21.36 12.35 12.58
C ARG A 643 -22.31 11.33 11.97
N TYR A 644 -21.85 10.60 10.96
CA TYR A 644 -22.67 9.63 10.25
C TYR A 644 -21.82 8.53 9.63
N ASP A 645 -22.46 7.38 9.35
CA ASP A 645 -21.93 6.35 8.48
C ASP A 645 -22.41 6.60 7.06
N TYR A 646 -21.49 6.66 6.11
CA TYR A 646 -21.73 6.94 4.71
C TYR A 646 -21.33 5.74 3.85
N LEU A 647 -22.03 5.52 2.75
CA LEU A 647 -21.76 4.45 1.79
C LEU A 647 -21.56 5.06 0.42
N VAL A 648 -20.34 4.95 -0.14
CA VAL A 648 -20.06 5.25 -1.56
C VAL A 648 -20.15 3.96 -2.35
N GLU A 649 -20.84 3.98 -3.48
CA GLU A 649 -21.01 2.81 -4.35
C GLU A 649 -20.50 3.10 -5.76
N LYS A 650 -19.90 2.10 -6.40
CA LYS A 650 -19.45 2.18 -7.78
C LYS A 650 -19.75 0.90 -8.53
N ASP A 651 -20.56 1.04 -9.58
CA ASP A 651 -20.97 -0.07 -10.44
C ASP A 651 -19.91 -0.33 -11.52
N VAL A 652 -19.54 -1.60 -11.68
CA VAL A 652 -18.66 -2.11 -12.75
C VAL A 652 -19.43 -3.17 -13.53
N SER A 653 -19.53 -3.00 -14.84
CA SER A 653 -20.03 -4.05 -15.73
C SER A 653 -18.93 -5.09 -15.96
N VAL A 654 -19.25 -6.34 -15.69
CA VAL A 654 -18.39 -7.49 -15.96
C VAL A 654 -19.11 -8.45 -16.91
N ASN A 655 -18.49 -8.79 -18.03
CA ASN A 655 -19.06 -9.75 -18.96
C ASN A 655 -18.52 -11.15 -18.66
N VAL A 656 -19.39 -12.07 -18.27
CA VAL A 656 -19.06 -13.48 -18.05
C VAL A 656 -19.53 -14.28 -19.27
N GLU A 657 -18.61 -14.73 -20.10
CA GLU A 657 -18.92 -15.60 -21.23
C GLU A 657 -18.87 -17.07 -20.75
N THR A 658 -19.56 -17.99 -21.43
CA THR A 658 -19.07 -19.38 -21.39
C THR A 658 -17.68 -19.40 -22.03
N PRO A 659 -16.72 -20.23 -21.58
CA PRO A 659 -15.48 -20.49 -22.29
C PRO A 659 -15.71 -20.55 -23.79
N LYS A 660 -15.26 -19.50 -24.48
CA LYS A 660 -14.88 -19.65 -25.87
C LYS A 660 -13.55 -20.35 -25.81
N GLY A 661 -13.63 -21.69 -25.79
CA GLY A 661 -12.52 -22.49 -26.29
C GLY A 661 -12.12 -21.98 -27.69
N PRO A 662 -10.96 -22.41 -28.21
CA PRO A 662 -10.63 -22.15 -29.61
C PRO A 662 -11.84 -22.52 -30.47
N LYS A 663 -12.23 -21.66 -31.42
CA LYS A 663 -13.42 -21.86 -32.27
C LYS A 663 -13.38 -23.28 -32.86
N SER A 664 -14.15 -24.15 -32.23
CA SER A 664 -14.47 -25.49 -32.63
C SER A 664 -15.86 -25.71 -32.07
N GLU A 665 -16.78 -25.98 -32.98
CA GLU A 665 -18.15 -26.29 -32.62
C GLU A 665 -18.15 -27.51 -31.68
N PRO A 666 -19.16 -27.66 -30.80
CA PRO A 666 -19.38 -28.90 -30.07
C PRO A 666 -19.90 -29.98 -31.03
N THR A 667 -19.07 -30.36 -32.00
CA THR A 667 -19.25 -31.59 -32.74
C THR A 667 -18.92 -32.74 -31.80
N GLY A 668 -19.86 -33.66 -31.63
CA GLY A 668 -19.58 -34.97 -31.05
C GLY A 668 -18.60 -35.69 -31.97
N GLN A 669 -17.31 -35.52 -31.71
CA GLN A 669 -16.25 -35.94 -32.62
C GLN A 669 -15.94 -37.42 -32.41
N VAL A 670 -16.55 -38.25 -33.25
CA VAL A 670 -16.16 -39.65 -33.41
C VAL A 670 -14.80 -39.67 -34.11
N TYR A 671 -13.76 -40.09 -33.40
CA TYR A 671 -12.46 -40.42 -33.99
C TYR A 671 -12.61 -41.72 -34.79
N ALA A 672 -12.84 -41.58 -36.10
CA ALA A 672 -13.28 -42.68 -36.97
C ALA A 672 -12.17 -43.68 -37.31
N GLY A 673 -10.91 -43.26 -37.35
CA GLY A 673 -9.75 -44.11 -37.63
C GLY A 673 -8.77 -44.12 -36.47
N GLY A 674 -8.51 -45.28 -35.88
CA GLY A 674 -7.54 -45.48 -34.80
C GLY A 674 -7.79 -46.75 -33.99
N THR A 675 -6.84 -47.13 -33.14
CA THR A 675 -6.94 -48.36 -32.34
C THR A 675 -7.91 -48.19 -31.16
N GLU A 676 -8.39 -49.29 -30.59
CA GLU A 676 -9.36 -49.25 -29.47
C GLU A 676 -8.83 -48.48 -28.25
N ILE A 677 -7.52 -48.51 -27.98
CA ILE A 677 -6.90 -47.72 -26.90
C ILE A 677 -6.84 -46.23 -27.22
N GLU A 678 -6.62 -45.83 -28.47
CA GLU A 678 -6.66 -44.40 -28.86
C GLU A 678 -8.09 -43.84 -28.70
N LYS A 679 -9.10 -44.60 -29.13
CA LYS A 679 -10.51 -44.29 -28.88
C LYS A 679 -10.80 -44.19 -27.39
N LYS A 680 -10.28 -45.11 -26.58
CA LYS A 680 -10.46 -45.12 -25.12
C LYS A 680 -9.80 -43.92 -24.44
N ILE A 681 -8.65 -43.46 -24.91
CA ILE A 681 -7.99 -42.23 -24.44
C ILE A 681 -8.87 -41.01 -24.74
N ILE A 682 -9.35 -40.86 -25.97
CA ILE A 682 -10.25 -39.76 -26.36
C ILE A 682 -11.56 -39.79 -25.56
N GLN A 683 -12.20 -40.96 -25.41
CA GLN A 683 -13.41 -41.12 -24.61
C GLN A 683 -13.17 -40.69 -23.15
N THR A 684 -12.14 -41.23 -22.51
CA THR A 684 -11.87 -40.96 -21.09
C THR A 684 -11.46 -39.50 -20.88
N ALA A 685 -10.80 -38.86 -21.86
CA ALA A 685 -10.49 -37.43 -21.83
C ALA A 685 -11.75 -36.56 -21.90
N ASN A 686 -12.69 -36.89 -22.78
CA ASN A 686 -13.99 -36.23 -22.88
C ASN A 686 -14.82 -36.41 -21.59
N GLU A 687 -14.87 -37.63 -21.04
CA GLU A 687 -15.52 -37.94 -19.75
C GLU A 687 -14.89 -37.18 -18.57
N ALA A 688 -13.57 -36.91 -18.62
CA ALA A 688 -12.85 -36.10 -17.65
C ALA A 688 -13.03 -34.57 -17.86
N GLY A 689 -13.79 -34.14 -18.87
CA GLY A 689 -14.00 -32.73 -19.19
C GLY A 689 -12.77 -32.04 -19.80
N PHE A 690 -11.84 -32.80 -20.40
CA PHE A 690 -10.65 -32.22 -21.03
C PHE A 690 -11.00 -31.62 -22.40
N GLN A 691 -10.72 -30.33 -22.58
CA GLN A 691 -11.15 -29.57 -23.76
C GLN A 691 -10.50 -30.01 -25.08
N ASP A 692 -9.34 -30.69 -25.03
CA ASP A 692 -8.61 -31.16 -26.21
C ASP A 692 -8.18 -32.63 -26.04
N PRO A 693 -9.08 -33.60 -26.27
CA PRO A 693 -8.78 -35.03 -26.10
C PRO A 693 -7.64 -35.50 -27.02
N PHE A 694 -7.40 -34.82 -28.16
CA PHE A 694 -6.30 -35.13 -29.07
C PHE A 694 -4.94 -34.76 -28.48
N LEU A 695 -4.86 -33.77 -27.58
CA LEU A 695 -3.61 -33.45 -26.89
C LEU A 695 -3.24 -34.54 -25.87
N ALA A 696 -4.23 -35.07 -25.14
CA ALA A 696 -4.00 -36.22 -24.26
C ALA A 696 -3.54 -37.46 -25.05
N LEU A 697 -4.14 -37.70 -26.23
CA LEU A 697 -3.72 -38.76 -27.14
C LEU A 697 -2.29 -38.56 -27.68
N ALA A 698 -1.91 -37.32 -28.03
CA ALA A 698 -0.57 -37.01 -28.52
C ALA A 698 0.51 -37.22 -27.45
N VAL A 699 0.25 -36.82 -26.21
CA VAL A 699 1.13 -37.10 -25.06
C VAL A 699 1.27 -38.60 -24.86
N ALA A 700 0.16 -39.35 -24.80
CA ALA A 700 0.19 -40.81 -24.66
C ALA A 700 0.94 -41.52 -25.81
N ASN A 701 0.80 -41.03 -27.04
CA ASN A 701 1.56 -41.55 -28.19
C ASN A 701 3.06 -41.34 -27.97
N TRP A 702 3.50 -40.12 -27.68
CA TRP A 702 4.92 -39.81 -27.56
C TRP A 702 5.57 -40.55 -26.38
N GLU A 703 4.90 -40.56 -25.22
CA GLU A 703 5.33 -41.29 -24.02
C GLU A 703 5.49 -42.80 -24.26
N THR A 704 4.53 -43.43 -24.95
CA THR A 704 4.58 -44.88 -25.23
C THR A 704 5.30 -45.24 -26.54
N ARG A 705 5.83 -44.24 -27.27
CA ARG A 705 6.37 -44.38 -28.63
C ARG A 705 5.40 -45.07 -29.59
N GLY A 706 4.12 -44.67 -29.52
CA GLY A 706 3.01 -45.17 -30.33
C GLY A 706 2.51 -46.58 -29.98
N LYS A 707 2.99 -47.19 -28.89
CA LYS A 707 2.63 -48.56 -28.50
C LYS A 707 1.33 -48.66 -27.73
N PHE A 708 1.04 -47.70 -26.85
CA PHE A 708 -0.16 -47.65 -26.01
C PHE A 708 -0.48 -48.90 -25.16
N ASN A 709 0.48 -49.82 -24.95
CA ASN A 709 0.23 -51.09 -24.26
C ASN A 709 -0.25 -50.86 -22.80
N HIS A 710 -1.51 -51.20 -22.52
CA HIS A 710 -2.04 -51.33 -21.16
C HIS A 710 -1.81 -52.75 -20.60
N CYS A 711 -1.99 -53.77 -21.44
CA CYS A 711 -1.81 -55.18 -21.12
C CYS A 711 -0.66 -55.78 -21.95
N TYR A 712 0.00 -56.85 -21.47
CA TYR A 712 1.14 -57.47 -22.17
C TYR A 712 0.77 -58.07 -23.54
N ASP A 713 -0.50 -58.44 -23.72
CA ASP A 713 -1.08 -58.94 -24.98
C ASP A 713 -1.58 -57.83 -25.93
N GLY A 714 -1.49 -56.56 -25.51
CA GLY A 714 -2.02 -55.41 -26.24
C GLY A 714 -3.52 -55.17 -26.03
N SER A 715 -4.20 -55.94 -25.18
CA SER A 715 -5.63 -55.75 -24.90
C SER A 715 -5.92 -54.53 -24.00
N LEU A 716 -7.20 -54.17 -23.93
CA LEU A 716 -7.73 -53.13 -23.03
C LEU A 716 -8.17 -53.65 -21.66
N THR A 717 -8.27 -54.97 -21.49
CA THR A 717 -8.89 -55.61 -20.34
C THR A 717 -8.13 -56.88 -19.97
N CYS A 718 -7.33 -56.80 -18.92
CA CYS A 718 -6.55 -57.93 -18.41
C CYS A 718 -6.52 -57.92 -16.88
N ASN A 719 -6.08 -59.01 -16.26
CA ASN A 719 -5.98 -59.09 -14.81
C ASN A 719 -4.79 -58.25 -14.31
N LYS A 720 -4.77 -57.88 -13.02
CA LYS A 720 -3.67 -57.08 -12.41
C LYS A 720 -2.26 -57.66 -12.57
N LYS A 721 -2.12 -58.95 -12.90
CA LYS A 721 -0.82 -59.62 -13.19
C LYS A 721 -0.37 -59.48 -14.66
N GLU A 722 -1.29 -59.09 -15.54
CA GLU A 722 -1.13 -59.02 -16.99
C GLU A 722 -1.09 -57.56 -17.50
N GLN A 723 -1.36 -56.60 -16.61
CA GLN A 723 -1.16 -55.17 -16.84
C GLN A 723 0.33 -54.85 -17.01
N VAL A 724 0.65 -53.94 -17.93
CA VAL A 724 2.01 -53.42 -18.12
C VAL A 724 2.37 -52.54 -16.93
N VAL A 725 3.13 -53.13 -16.00
CA VAL A 725 3.67 -52.47 -14.81
C VAL A 725 4.66 -51.36 -15.20
N CYS A 726 4.94 -50.45 -14.28
CA CYS A 726 5.89 -49.35 -14.45
C CYS A 726 7.24 -49.80 -15.04
N ASN A 727 7.83 -48.94 -15.87
CA ASN A 727 9.20 -49.13 -16.35
C ASN A 727 10.22 -49.02 -15.18
N SER A 728 11.50 -49.32 -15.44
CA SER A 728 12.58 -49.28 -14.43
C SER A 728 12.78 -47.94 -13.74
N PHE A 729 12.27 -46.84 -14.31
CA PHE A 729 12.34 -45.50 -13.73
C PHE A 729 11.13 -45.16 -12.85
N GLY A 730 10.04 -45.93 -12.94
CA GLY A 730 8.80 -45.73 -12.19
C GLY A 730 7.67 -45.07 -12.97
N SER A 731 7.76 -44.99 -14.31
CA SER A 731 6.68 -44.47 -15.17
C SER A 731 5.71 -45.57 -15.60
N CYS A 732 4.41 -45.37 -15.38
CA CYS A 732 3.40 -46.43 -15.46
C CYS A 732 2.23 -46.09 -16.40
N GLY A 733 1.70 -47.10 -17.10
CA GLY A 733 0.53 -47.01 -17.98
C GLY A 733 0.72 -46.14 -19.23
N VAL A 734 -0.38 -45.86 -19.94
CA VAL A 734 -0.38 -45.21 -21.26
C VAL A 734 0.02 -43.73 -21.24
N MET A 735 -0.09 -43.07 -20.09
CA MET A 735 0.37 -41.69 -19.84
C MET A 735 1.77 -41.63 -19.19
N GLN A 736 2.43 -42.78 -18.96
CA GLN A 736 3.76 -42.90 -18.34
C GLN A 736 3.96 -42.11 -17.02
N ILE A 737 2.95 -42.13 -16.14
CA ILE A 737 2.94 -41.38 -14.88
C ILE A 737 4.01 -41.91 -13.93
N ASN A 738 4.85 -41.03 -13.41
CA ASN A 738 5.94 -41.39 -12.49
C ASN A 738 5.48 -41.48 -11.02
N ILE A 739 5.42 -42.69 -10.45
CA ILE A 739 4.98 -42.91 -9.05
C ILE A 739 5.91 -42.33 -7.98
N LYS A 740 7.12 -41.89 -8.34
CA LYS A 740 8.04 -41.20 -7.42
C LYS A 740 7.66 -39.73 -7.23
N VAL A 741 6.78 -39.19 -8.09
CA VAL A 741 6.34 -37.79 -8.12
C VAL A 741 4.83 -37.67 -7.90
N HIS A 742 4.04 -38.68 -8.29
CA HIS A 742 2.59 -38.69 -8.20
C HIS A 742 2.07 -39.93 -7.45
N PRO A 743 0.92 -39.84 -6.77
CA PRO A 743 0.40 -40.96 -5.97
C PRO A 743 -0.06 -42.12 -6.85
N GLU A 744 0.19 -43.35 -6.38
CA GLU A 744 -0.22 -44.60 -7.04
C GLU A 744 -1.75 -44.76 -7.15
N THR A 745 -2.51 -44.11 -6.25
CA THR A 745 -3.97 -44.01 -6.30
C THR A 745 -4.48 -43.09 -7.41
N GLY A 746 -3.61 -42.28 -8.02
CA GLY A 746 -3.94 -41.36 -9.10
C GLY A 746 -4.78 -40.15 -8.67
N TYR A 747 -5.34 -39.48 -9.66
CA TYR A 747 -6.23 -38.34 -9.50
C TYR A 747 -7.55 -38.58 -10.26
N ASN A 748 -8.67 -38.22 -9.64
CA ASN A 748 -10.03 -38.39 -10.17
C ASN A 748 -10.41 -39.87 -10.50
N CYS A 749 -9.81 -40.82 -9.79
CA CYS A 749 -10.04 -42.25 -9.95
C CYS A 749 -11.15 -42.78 -9.03
N GLY A 750 -11.77 -43.91 -9.39
CA GLY A 750 -12.74 -44.60 -8.55
C GLY A 750 -12.12 -45.17 -7.28
N SER A 751 -12.93 -45.45 -6.26
CA SER A 751 -12.49 -45.87 -4.91
C SER A 751 -11.71 -47.20 -4.83
N SER A 752 -11.62 -47.94 -5.94
CA SER A 752 -10.84 -49.17 -6.08
C SER A 752 -9.90 -49.16 -7.29
N GLU A 753 -9.82 -48.05 -8.01
CA GLU A 753 -8.91 -47.85 -9.15
C GLU A 753 -7.56 -47.28 -8.70
N THR A 754 -6.53 -47.54 -9.49
CA THR A 754 -5.15 -47.10 -9.30
C THR A 754 -4.56 -46.66 -10.64
N ILE A 755 -3.42 -45.98 -10.68
CA ILE A 755 -2.82 -45.54 -11.97
C ILE A 755 -2.42 -46.68 -12.91
N PHE A 756 -2.49 -47.94 -12.47
CA PHE A 756 -2.33 -49.11 -13.33
C PHE A 756 -3.56 -49.34 -14.22
N ASP A 757 -4.74 -48.97 -13.74
CA ASP A 757 -6.01 -49.12 -14.44
C ASP A 757 -6.15 -48.03 -15.52
N VAL A 758 -6.46 -48.43 -16.76
CA VAL A 758 -6.38 -47.55 -17.95
C VAL A 758 -7.12 -46.22 -17.79
N ASN A 759 -8.36 -46.24 -17.27
CA ASN A 759 -9.16 -45.03 -17.06
C ASN A 759 -8.52 -44.08 -16.04
N CYS A 760 -8.04 -44.62 -14.91
CA CYS A 760 -7.41 -43.84 -13.85
C CYS A 760 -6.07 -43.27 -14.32
N ASN A 761 -5.29 -44.04 -15.10
CA ASN A 761 -4.06 -43.56 -15.71
C ASN A 761 -4.30 -42.35 -16.63
N ILE A 762 -5.29 -42.44 -17.54
CA ILE A 762 -5.64 -41.34 -18.44
C ILE A 762 -6.13 -40.11 -17.68
N LYS A 763 -7.08 -40.28 -16.74
CA LYS A 763 -7.59 -39.18 -15.90
C LYS A 763 -6.48 -38.51 -15.08
N SER A 764 -5.56 -39.30 -14.54
CA SER A 764 -4.43 -38.80 -13.76
C SER A 764 -3.44 -38.00 -14.62
N GLY A 765 -3.10 -38.49 -15.81
CA GLY A 765 -2.21 -37.79 -16.76
C GLY A 765 -2.80 -36.46 -17.23
N ILE A 766 -4.09 -36.47 -17.57
CA ILE A 766 -4.86 -35.26 -17.88
C ILE A 766 -4.85 -34.28 -16.71
N LYS A 767 -5.06 -34.76 -15.48
CA LYS A 767 -5.04 -33.90 -14.30
C LYS A 767 -3.66 -33.29 -14.04
N ILE A 768 -2.58 -34.03 -14.32
CA ILE A 768 -1.21 -33.50 -14.26
C ILE A 768 -1.00 -32.42 -15.33
N LEU A 769 -1.42 -32.64 -16.59
CA LEU A 769 -1.39 -31.63 -17.65
C LEU A 769 -2.17 -30.36 -17.28
N GLN A 770 -3.39 -30.51 -16.74
CA GLN A 770 -4.21 -29.38 -16.26
C GLN A 770 -3.55 -28.65 -15.08
N ASN A 771 -2.96 -29.37 -14.12
CA ASN A 771 -2.27 -28.76 -12.99
C ASN A 771 -1.03 -27.98 -13.46
N ASN A 772 -0.24 -28.54 -14.38
CA ASN A 772 0.90 -27.85 -15.00
C ASN A 772 0.47 -26.61 -15.78
N TYR A 773 -0.64 -26.69 -16.53
CA TYR A 773 -1.21 -25.52 -17.20
C TYR A 773 -1.60 -24.44 -16.18
N ASN A 774 -2.38 -24.77 -15.16
CA ASN A 774 -2.80 -23.83 -14.13
C ASN A 774 -1.63 -23.26 -13.30
N GLN A 775 -0.50 -23.96 -13.23
CA GLN A 775 0.70 -23.51 -12.52
C GLN A 775 1.55 -22.52 -13.35
N TYR A 776 1.60 -22.71 -14.68
CA TYR A 776 2.58 -22.03 -15.54
C TYR A 776 1.95 -21.14 -16.62
N ALA A 777 0.82 -21.50 -17.21
CA ALA A 777 0.09 -20.64 -18.14
C ALA A 777 -0.38 -19.37 -17.41
N GLY A 778 -0.12 -18.19 -18.00
CA GLY A 778 -0.34 -16.89 -17.35
C GLY A 778 0.64 -16.53 -16.23
N ASN A 779 1.37 -17.48 -15.64
CA ASN A 779 2.35 -17.26 -14.56
C ASN A 779 3.80 -17.40 -15.05
N TYR A 780 4.14 -16.56 -16.03
CA TYR A 780 5.45 -16.53 -16.68
C TYR A 780 6.63 -16.46 -15.70
N ALA A 781 6.50 -15.71 -14.59
CA ALA A 781 7.55 -15.58 -13.59
C ALA A 781 7.83 -16.90 -12.84
N SER A 782 6.79 -17.66 -12.47
CA SER A 782 6.97 -18.97 -11.82
C SER A 782 7.59 -19.98 -12.78
N TYR A 783 7.12 -20.01 -14.03
CA TYR A 783 7.69 -20.87 -15.06
C TYR A 783 9.16 -20.51 -15.35
N GLU A 784 9.49 -19.22 -15.47
CA GLU A 784 10.86 -18.75 -15.70
C GLU A 784 11.83 -19.16 -14.59
N ILE A 785 11.43 -18.99 -13.32
CA ILE A 785 12.24 -19.40 -12.17
C ILE A 785 12.51 -20.91 -12.21
N ASN A 786 11.48 -21.72 -12.47
CA ASN A 786 11.61 -23.18 -12.46
C ASN A 786 12.40 -23.71 -13.66
N VAL A 787 12.24 -23.12 -14.86
CA VAL A 787 13.07 -23.45 -16.04
C VAL A 787 14.54 -23.10 -15.78
N LYS A 788 14.83 -21.91 -15.23
CA LYS A 788 16.20 -21.48 -14.91
C LYS A 788 16.86 -22.34 -13.83
N ALA A 789 16.08 -22.87 -12.88
CA ALA A 789 16.59 -23.75 -11.83
C ALA A 789 16.96 -25.16 -12.32
N HIS A 790 16.26 -25.69 -13.34
CA HIS A 790 16.42 -27.08 -13.78
C HIS A 790 17.13 -27.24 -15.13
N CYS A 791 17.08 -26.23 -16.01
CA CYS A 791 17.80 -26.23 -17.27
C CYS A 791 18.93 -25.19 -17.26
N LEU A 792 20.17 -25.67 -17.18
CA LEU A 792 21.38 -24.84 -17.12
C LEU A 792 22.05 -24.62 -18.50
N ASP A 793 21.63 -25.34 -19.54
CA ASP A 793 22.09 -25.10 -20.92
C ASP A 793 21.42 -23.83 -21.48
N PRO A 794 22.16 -22.79 -21.89
CA PRO A 794 21.56 -21.54 -22.32
C PRO A 794 20.66 -21.63 -23.56
N ALA A 795 20.96 -22.56 -24.49
CA ALA A 795 20.19 -22.70 -25.73
C ALA A 795 18.81 -23.32 -25.45
N TYR A 796 18.78 -24.42 -24.68
CA TYR A 796 17.52 -25.05 -24.29
C TYR A 796 16.75 -24.25 -23.24
N GLN A 797 17.44 -23.52 -22.35
CA GLN A 797 16.79 -22.60 -21.41
C GLN A 797 16.01 -21.51 -22.16
N GLN A 798 16.65 -20.82 -23.13
CA GLN A 798 15.94 -19.83 -23.96
C GLN A 798 14.80 -20.45 -24.78
N LYS A 799 15.02 -21.64 -25.35
CA LYS A 799 13.97 -22.38 -26.06
C LYS A 799 12.74 -22.61 -25.18
N TYR A 800 12.92 -23.12 -23.97
CA TYR A 800 11.81 -23.44 -23.05
C TYR A 800 11.10 -22.19 -22.55
N LEU A 801 11.82 -21.08 -22.34
CA LEU A 801 11.24 -19.79 -21.93
C LEU A 801 10.36 -19.14 -23.02
N ASN A 802 10.53 -19.53 -24.29
CA ASN A 802 9.72 -19.02 -25.41
C ASN A 802 8.38 -19.74 -25.59
N TYR A 803 8.18 -20.90 -24.94
CA TYR A 803 6.91 -21.63 -24.92
C TYR A 803 5.80 -20.81 -24.24
N LYS A 804 4.54 -21.08 -24.60
CA LYS A 804 3.37 -20.40 -24.05
C LYS A 804 2.25 -21.39 -23.73
N ASP A 805 1.45 -21.06 -22.73
CA ASP A 805 0.18 -21.73 -22.42
C ASP A 805 0.33 -23.26 -22.32
N TRP A 806 -0.23 -24.03 -23.26
CA TRP A 806 -0.13 -25.49 -23.27
C TRP A 806 1.29 -26.00 -23.52
N ASP A 807 2.14 -25.29 -24.28
CA ASP A 807 3.53 -25.71 -24.50
C ASP A 807 4.35 -25.73 -23.19
N MET A 808 4.05 -24.79 -22.28
CA MET A 808 4.64 -24.77 -20.93
C MET A 808 4.17 -25.98 -20.11
N ALA A 809 2.88 -26.32 -20.20
CA ALA A 809 2.30 -27.46 -19.50
C ALA A 809 2.86 -28.80 -19.99
N ILE A 810 3.03 -28.95 -21.31
CA ILE A 810 3.64 -30.09 -21.98
C ILE A 810 5.13 -30.20 -21.61
N ARG A 811 5.88 -29.08 -21.60
CA ARG A 811 7.29 -29.06 -21.13
C ARG A 811 7.40 -29.48 -19.67
N ALA A 812 6.50 -29.01 -18.81
CA ALA A 812 6.46 -29.39 -17.41
C ALA A 812 6.04 -30.85 -17.19
N TYR A 813 5.25 -31.44 -18.10
CA TYR A 813 4.84 -32.85 -18.03
C TYR A 813 6.04 -33.80 -18.21
N ASN A 814 6.90 -33.51 -19.19
CA ASN A 814 8.17 -34.22 -19.36
C ASN A 814 9.19 -33.86 -18.26
N GLY A 815 9.21 -32.59 -17.85
CA GLY A 815 10.12 -32.04 -16.85
C GLY A 815 10.92 -30.85 -17.40
N LEU A 816 11.20 -29.88 -16.53
CA LEU A 816 11.83 -28.60 -16.91
C LEU A 816 13.37 -28.67 -17.09
N GLY A 817 13.97 -29.85 -16.91
CA GLY A 817 15.41 -30.07 -17.04
C GLY A 817 15.89 -30.26 -18.48
N CYS A 818 17.18 -29.98 -18.72
CA CYS A 818 17.84 -30.20 -20.02
C CYS A 818 19.20 -30.91 -19.88
N ALA A 819 19.34 -31.78 -18.88
CA ALA A 819 20.52 -32.62 -18.69
C ALA A 819 20.62 -33.74 -19.75
N ALA A 820 21.79 -34.36 -19.88
CA ALA A 820 22.00 -35.48 -20.79
C ALA A 820 21.00 -36.63 -20.52
N GLY A 821 20.22 -37.01 -21.53
CA GLY A 821 19.15 -37.99 -21.43
C GLY A 821 17.73 -37.41 -21.28
N ALA A 822 17.58 -36.09 -21.10
CA ALA A 822 16.28 -35.42 -21.18
C ALA A 822 15.76 -35.33 -22.62
N ASP A 823 14.43 -35.34 -22.81
CA ASP A 823 13.82 -35.14 -24.12
C ASP A 823 13.73 -33.64 -24.44
N LEU A 824 14.72 -33.14 -25.20
CA LEU A 824 14.92 -31.70 -25.43
C LEU A 824 13.92 -31.10 -26.43
N ASN A 825 13.26 -31.94 -27.24
CA ASN A 825 12.29 -31.56 -28.28
C ASN A 825 10.88 -32.12 -28.04
N TYR A 826 10.61 -32.56 -26.80
CA TYR A 826 9.34 -33.18 -26.39
C TYR A 826 8.10 -32.37 -26.81
N VAL A 827 8.14 -31.04 -26.63
CA VAL A 827 7.00 -30.15 -26.96
C VAL A 827 6.74 -30.12 -28.46
N GLU A 828 7.78 -29.98 -29.28
CA GLU A 828 7.66 -29.97 -30.74
C GLU A 828 7.11 -31.29 -31.27
N GLU A 829 7.57 -32.41 -30.73
CA GLU A 829 7.15 -33.75 -31.17
C GLU A 829 5.71 -34.08 -30.73
N VAL A 830 5.32 -33.75 -29.50
CA VAL A 830 3.92 -33.82 -29.05
C VAL A 830 3.03 -32.92 -29.91
N ASN A 831 3.43 -31.68 -30.19
CA ASN A 831 2.66 -30.76 -31.04
C ASN A 831 2.56 -31.24 -32.50
N ARG A 832 3.61 -31.86 -33.04
CA ARG A 832 3.59 -32.49 -34.37
C ARG A 832 2.57 -33.63 -34.44
N ILE A 833 2.54 -34.49 -33.42
CA ILE A 833 1.61 -35.62 -33.33
C ILE A 833 0.16 -35.11 -33.10
N TRP A 834 -0.04 -34.18 -32.16
CA TRP A 834 -1.32 -33.52 -31.89
C TRP A 834 -1.91 -32.89 -33.14
N LYS A 835 -1.08 -32.18 -33.92
CA LYS A 835 -1.47 -31.61 -35.20
C LYS A 835 -1.90 -32.71 -36.18
N SER A 836 -1.15 -33.81 -36.32
CA SER A 836 -1.57 -34.92 -37.18
C SER A 836 -2.90 -35.57 -36.77
N TYR A 837 -3.20 -35.69 -35.47
CA TYR A 837 -4.48 -36.19 -34.98
C TYR A 837 -5.64 -35.20 -35.15
N LYS A 838 -5.33 -33.89 -35.23
CA LYS A 838 -6.30 -32.85 -35.60
C LYS A 838 -6.48 -32.71 -37.10
N GLU A 839 -5.52 -33.14 -37.90
CA GLU A 839 -5.57 -33.13 -39.37
C GLU A 839 -6.13 -34.45 -39.95
N SER A 840 -6.01 -35.58 -39.24
CA SER A 840 -6.80 -36.80 -39.52
C SER A 840 -8.31 -36.65 -39.24
N LYS A 841 -8.71 -35.42 -38.88
CA LYS A 841 -10.07 -34.93 -38.66
C LYS A 841 -10.64 -34.21 -39.88
N VAL A 842 -10.17 -34.54 -41.08
CA VAL A 842 -11.02 -34.41 -42.27
C VAL A 842 -12.16 -35.40 -42.09
N SER A 843 -13.18 -34.99 -41.35
CA SER A 843 -14.52 -35.49 -41.58
C SER A 843 -14.86 -35.05 -43.00
N ASP A 844 -14.73 -35.98 -43.93
CA ASP A 844 -15.40 -35.86 -45.21
C ASP A 844 -16.88 -35.58 -44.92
N THR A 845 -17.26 -34.35 -45.19
CA THR A 845 -18.60 -33.78 -44.97
C THR A 845 -19.26 -33.45 -46.31
N SER A 846 -18.58 -33.75 -47.41
CA SER A 846 -19.02 -33.46 -48.77
C SER A 846 -18.11 -34.12 -49.81
N VAL A 847 -18.59 -35.19 -50.43
CA VAL A 847 -18.13 -35.60 -51.76
C VAL A 847 -18.47 -34.52 -52.80
N ALA A 848 -17.54 -34.23 -53.71
CA ALA A 848 -17.78 -33.39 -54.87
C ALA A 848 -18.61 -34.15 -55.93
N PRO A 849 -19.44 -33.44 -56.73
CA PRO A 849 -20.24 -34.09 -57.76
C PRO A 849 -19.37 -34.58 -58.95
N PRO A 850 -19.81 -35.62 -59.67
CA PRO A 850 -19.21 -36.00 -60.95
C PRO A 850 -19.29 -34.83 -61.94
N THR A 851 -18.20 -34.57 -62.67
CA THR A 851 -18.10 -33.44 -63.60
C THR A 851 -18.40 -33.87 -65.03
N ASN A 852 -18.60 -32.92 -65.95
CA ASN A 852 -18.80 -33.14 -67.39
C ASN A 852 -19.82 -34.25 -67.76
N PHE A 853 -20.87 -34.44 -66.93
CA PHE A 853 -21.94 -35.38 -67.21
C PHE A 853 -22.63 -35.07 -68.54
N LYS A 854 -22.92 -36.10 -69.33
CA LYS A 854 -23.59 -36.07 -70.63
C LYS A 854 -24.52 -37.27 -70.75
N ALA A 855 -25.54 -37.13 -71.59
CA ALA A 855 -26.47 -38.18 -71.93
C ALA A 855 -26.76 -38.10 -73.44
N ASP A 856 -26.34 -39.12 -74.18
CA ASP A 856 -26.39 -39.17 -75.64
C ASP A 856 -27.28 -40.35 -76.09
N PHE A 857 -28.29 -40.08 -76.93
CA PHE A 857 -29.16 -41.10 -77.50
C PHE A 857 -28.57 -41.64 -78.81
N ASP A 858 -28.42 -42.97 -78.92
CA ASP A 858 -27.81 -43.63 -80.09
C ASP A 858 -28.82 -44.22 -81.09
N GLY A 859 -30.12 -44.07 -80.83
CA GLY A 859 -31.22 -44.63 -81.63
C GLY A 859 -32.01 -45.71 -80.90
N TYR A 860 -31.40 -46.41 -79.94
CA TYR A 860 -32.04 -47.50 -79.18
C TYR A 860 -31.75 -47.46 -77.67
N SER A 861 -30.69 -46.77 -77.25
CA SER A 861 -30.25 -46.63 -75.87
C SER A 861 -29.79 -45.21 -75.57
N VAL A 862 -29.74 -44.83 -74.28
CA VAL A 862 -29.05 -43.60 -73.85
C VAL A 862 -27.74 -43.99 -73.18
N ARG A 863 -26.63 -43.59 -73.78
CA ARG A 863 -25.32 -43.64 -73.13
C ARG A 863 -25.14 -42.40 -72.27
N VAL A 864 -24.91 -42.60 -70.98
CA VAL A 864 -24.49 -41.55 -70.06
C VAL A 864 -22.98 -41.66 -69.82
N SER A 865 -22.31 -40.51 -69.71
CA SER A 865 -20.88 -40.43 -69.40
C SER A 865 -20.57 -39.23 -68.53
N TRP A 866 -19.55 -39.33 -67.69
CA TRP A 866 -19.10 -38.28 -66.78
C TRP A 866 -17.59 -38.37 -66.57
N GLU A 867 -16.99 -37.26 -66.15
CA GLU A 867 -15.67 -37.29 -65.53
C GLU A 867 -15.80 -37.60 -64.04
N LEU A 868 -14.80 -38.28 -63.49
CA LEU A 868 -14.75 -38.65 -62.08
C LEU A 868 -15.00 -37.44 -61.17
N SER A 869 -15.56 -37.69 -59.98
CA SER A 869 -15.42 -36.71 -58.91
C SER A 869 -13.92 -36.42 -58.71
N PRO A 870 -13.52 -35.15 -58.45
CA PRO A 870 -12.17 -34.82 -57.98
C PRO A 870 -11.63 -35.77 -56.90
N ASP A 871 -12.51 -36.29 -56.04
CA ASP A 871 -12.17 -37.08 -54.87
C ASP A 871 -11.97 -38.60 -55.18
N ASP A 872 -12.47 -39.06 -56.33
CA ASP A 872 -12.17 -40.39 -56.93
C ASP A 872 -10.86 -40.38 -57.75
N GLY A 873 -10.14 -39.25 -57.74
CA GLY A 873 -9.00 -38.97 -58.64
C GLY A 873 -7.61 -39.02 -58.01
N GLN A 874 -7.41 -38.60 -56.75
CA GLN A 874 -6.07 -38.49 -56.14
C GLN A 874 -6.01 -38.81 -54.63
N MET A 875 -4.91 -39.47 -54.25
CA MET A 875 -4.42 -39.82 -52.90
C MET A 875 -5.35 -40.51 -51.89
N ASN A 876 -6.62 -40.11 -51.74
CA ASN A 876 -7.52 -40.63 -50.68
C ASN A 876 -8.69 -41.49 -51.18
N ASN A 877 -9.13 -41.36 -52.44
CA ASN A 877 -10.15 -42.23 -53.08
C ASN A 877 -11.37 -42.52 -52.16
N ASP A 878 -12.03 -41.47 -51.70
CA ASP A 878 -13.13 -41.55 -50.73
C ASP A 878 -14.48 -41.93 -51.37
N VAL A 879 -14.65 -41.73 -52.68
CA VAL A 879 -15.83 -42.20 -53.43
C VAL A 879 -15.97 -43.72 -53.34
N LYS A 880 -17.15 -44.13 -52.87
CA LYS A 880 -17.56 -45.52 -52.64
C LYS A 880 -18.31 -46.10 -53.84
N LEU A 881 -19.14 -45.30 -54.52
CA LEU A 881 -19.87 -45.67 -55.74
C LEU A 881 -20.46 -44.45 -56.46
N TYR A 882 -20.86 -44.63 -57.72
CA TYR A 882 -21.76 -43.71 -58.43
C TYR A 882 -23.16 -44.32 -58.57
N ARG A 883 -24.21 -43.53 -58.31
CA ARG A 883 -25.61 -43.87 -58.58
C ARG A 883 -26.08 -43.12 -59.82
N ILE A 884 -26.64 -43.82 -60.80
CA ILE A 884 -27.14 -43.22 -62.04
C ILE A 884 -28.67 -43.18 -61.95
N PHE A 885 -29.22 -42.00 -62.16
CA PHE A 885 -30.65 -41.74 -62.04
C PHE A 885 -31.28 -41.45 -63.41
N ARG A 886 -32.51 -41.94 -63.60
CA ARG A 886 -33.41 -41.60 -64.71
C ARG A 886 -34.74 -41.14 -64.13
N ASN A 887 -35.20 -39.93 -64.45
CA ASN A 887 -36.42 -39.32 -63.91
C ASN A 887 -36.48 -39.38 -62.36
N ASN A 888 -35.32 -39.18 -61.71
CA ASN A 888 -35.09 -39.30 -60.25
C ASN A 888 -35.24 -40.73 -59.66
N ILE A 889 -35.34 -41.77 -60.48
CA ILE A 889 -35.25 -43.18 -60.04
C ILE A 889 -33.81 -43.66 -60.22
N ASN A 890 -33.19 -44.23 -59.17
CA ASN A 890 -31.88 -44.87 -59.29
C ASN A 890 -32.01 -46.14 -60.14
N ILE A 891 -31.39 -46.16 -61.31
CA ILE A 891 -31.44 -47.30 -62.25
C ILE A 891 -30.17 -48.17 -62.19
N LYS A 892 -29.05 -47.65 -61.66
CA LYS A 892 -27.78 -48.36 -61.64
C LYS A 892 -26.84 -47.81 -60.56
N GLU A 893 -26.13 -48.70 -59.89
CA GLU A 893 -24.94 -48.38 -59.09
C GLU A 893 -23.69 -48.91 -59.82
N GLU A 894 -22.67 -48.06 -59.96
CA GLU A 894 -21.38 -48.36 -60.57
C GLU A 894 -20.24 -48.21 -59.56
N SER A 895 -19.18 -49.00 -59.74
CA SER A 895 -17.97 -48.95 -58.90
C SER A 895 -17.22 -47.61 -59.02
N PRO A 896 -16.39 -47.25 -58.02
CA PRO A 896 -15.44 -46.14 -58.15
C PRO A 896 -14.60 -46.27 -59.43
N LYS A 897 -14.16 -45.13 -59.97
CA LYS A 897 -13.42 -45.01 -61.24
C LYS A 897 -14.22 -45.36 -62.50
N THR A 898 -15.50 -45.66 -62.39
CA THR A 898 -16.40 -45.85 -63.54
C THR A 898 -16.94 -44.49 -64.01
N THR A 899 -16.91 -44.25 -65.32
CA THR A 899 -17.20 -42.94 -65.96
C THR A 899 -18.31 -43.00 -67.01
N SER A 900 -18.94 -44.16 -67.21
CA SER A 900 -20.04 -44.28 -68.18
C SER A 900 -20.96 -45.45 -67.85
N TYR A 901 -22.21 -45.34 -68.34
CA TYR A 901 -23.23 -46.38 -68.29
C TYR A 901 -24.10 -46.28 -69.56
N THR A 902 -24.79 -47.34 -69.96
CA THR A 902 -25.69 -47.34 -71.12
C THR A 902 -27.03 -47.94 -70.73
N ASP A 903 -28.08 -47.13 -70.83
CA ASP A 903 -29.45 -47.49 -70.50
C ASP A 903 -30.21 -47.94 -71.77
N SER A 904 -30.39 -49.25 -71.88
CA SER A 904 -31.18 -49.90 -72.94
C SER A 904 -32.64 -50.18 -72.53
N SER A 905 -33.09 -49.66 -71.39
CA SER A 905 -34.44 -49.90 -70.84
C SER A 905 -35.42 -48.74 -71.11
N ILE A 906 -35.11 -47.91 -72.11
CA ILE A 906 -35.91 -46.78 -72.55
C ILE A 906 -36.94 -47.18 -73.61
N SER A 907 -37.96 -46.34 -73.82
CA SER A 907 -38.84 -46.39 -74.99
C SER A 907 -38.59 -45.20 -75.92
N GLY A 908 -38.90 -45.36 -77.21
CA GLY A 908 -38.79 -44.29 -78.20
C GLY A 908 -40.01 -43.36 -78.18
N GLY A 909 -39.78 -42.05 -78.33
CA GLY A 909 -40.80 -41.00 -78.29
C GLY A 909 -40.96 -40.29 -76.94
N ASP A 910 -40.12 -40.61 -75.95
CA ASP A 910 -40.19 -40.10 -74.57
C ASP A 910 -39.11 -39.04 -74.29
N THR A 911 -39.27 -38.28 -73.20
CA THR A 911 -38.19 -37.45 -72.65
C THR A 911 -37.73 -38.00 -71.30
N TYR A 912 -36.43 -38.22 -71.15
CA TYR A 912 -35.81 -38.75 -69.94
C TYR A 912 -34.79 -37.76 -69.37
N GLU A 913 -34.82 -37.54 -68.06
CA GLU A 913 -33.84 -36.73 -67.33
C GLU A 913 -32.82 -37.63 -66.61
N TYR A 914 -31.54 -37.50 -66.95
CA TYR A 914 -30.43 -38.26 -66.39
C TYR A 914 -29.47 -37.41 -65.55
N TYR A 915 -28.92 -38.01 -64.50
CA TYR A 915 -27.77 -37.49 -63.74
C TYR A 915 -27.03 -38.62 -63.01
N ALA A 916 -25.76 -38.40 -62.65
CA ALA A 916 -25.01 -39.25 -61.74
C ALA A 916 -24.93 -38.60 -60.34
N GLN A 917 -24.81 -39.42 -59.31
CA GLN A 917 -24.57 -39.00 -57.93
C GLN A 917 -23.34 -39.75 -57.40
N ALA A 918 -22.32 -39.04 -56.95
CA ALA A 918 -21.24 -39.64 -56.17
C ALA A 918 -21.74 -39.90 -54.74
N GLU A 919 -21.38 -41.06 -54.16
CA GLU A 919 -21.54 -41.38 -52.73
C GLU A 919 -20.15 -41.76 -52.18
N ASP A 920 -19.73 -41.15 -51.09
CA ASP A 920 -18.45 -41.45 -50.41
C ASP A 920 -18.60 -42.57 -49.34
N ASN A 921 -17.48 -42.92 -48.71
CA ASN A 921 -17.42 -43.91 -47.64
C ASN A 921 -18.05 -43.44 -46.30
N ALA A 922 -18.23 -42.12 -46.09
CA ALA A 922 -18.95 -41.55 -44.95
C ALA A 922 -20.48 -41.46 -45.20
N GLY A 923 -20.91 -41.58 -46.45
CA GLY A 923 -22.30 -41.54 -46.90
C GLY A 923 -22.79 -40.18 -47.40
N ASN A 924 -21.91 -39.17 -47.58
CA ASN A 924 -22.33 -37.91 -48.21
C ASN A 924 -22.54 -38.12 -49.72
N LYS A 925 -23.32 -37.22 -50.35
CA LYS A 925 -23.86 -37.40 -51.70
C LYS A 925 -23.90 -36.09 -52.47
N ALA A 926 -23.43 -36.12 -53.72
CA ALA A 926 -23.49 -34.96 -54.61
C ALA A 926 -23.87 -35.35 -56.05
N ASN A 927 -24.83 -34.61 -56.62
CA ASN A 927 -25.36 -34.85 -57.97
C ASN A 927 -24.58 -34.05 -59.02
N SER A 928 -24.33 -34.65 -60.18
CA SER A 928 -23.94 -33.95 -61.39
C SER A 928 -25.06 -33.02 -61.88
N ASN A 929 -24.75 -32.22 -62.91
CA ASN A 929 -25.79 -31.56 -63.70
C ASN A 929 -26.76 -32.60 -64.30
N LYS A 930 -28.03 -32.20 -64.42
CA LYS A 930 -29.10 -32.98 -65.04
C LYS A 930 -29.15 -32.71 -66.54
N PHE A 931 -29.32 -33.76 -67.34
CA PHE A 931 -29.46 -33.69 -68.79
C PHE A 931 -30.77 -34.33 -69.23
N GLN A 932 -31.54 -33.60 -70.03
CA GLN A 932 -32.76 -34.11 -70.64
C GLN A 932 -32.46 -34.61 -72.05
N VAL A 933 -32.91 -35.81 -72.36
CA VAL A 933 -32.74 -36.47 -73.65
C VAL A 933 -34.11 -36.88 -74.16
N PHE A 934 -34.47 -36.37 -75.33
CA PHE A 934 -35.63 -36.86 -76.08
C PHE A 934 -35.20 -38.08 -76.89
N THR A 935 -35.76 -39.25 -76.58
CA THR A 935 -35.61 -40.42 -77.40
C THR A 935 -36.52 -40.24 -78.61
N GLY A 936 -35.96 -40.21 -79.81
CA GLY A 936 -36.77 -40.27 -81.02
C GLY A 936 -37.60 -41.56 -81.05
N LEU A 937 -38.59 -41.63 -81.96
CA LEU A 937 -39.14 -42.94 -82.31
C LEU A 937 -37.99 -43.84 -82.76
N PHE A 938 -37.90 -45.05 -82.20
CA PHE A 938 -36.90 -46.04 -82.61
C PHE A 938 -37.11 -46.31 -84.11
N GLN A 939 -36.06 -46.10 -84.90
CA GLN A 939 -36.07 -46.41 -86.33
C GLN A 939 -35.92 -47.93 -86.46
N GLU A 940 -36.78 -48.58 -87.25
CA GLU A 940 -36.65 -50.01 -87.61
C GLU A 940 -35.44 -50.26 -88.54
#